data_AF-A0A8B6FQF2-F1
#
_entry.id   AF-A0A8B6FQF2-F1
#
_cell.length_a   1.000
_cell.length_b   1.000
_cell.length_c   1.000
_cell.angle_alpha   90.00
_cell.angle_beta   90.00
_cell.angle_gamma   90.00
#
_symmetry.space_group_name_H-M   'P 1'
#
loop_
_entity.id
_entity.type
_entity.pdbx_description
1 polymer ?
#
loop_
_entity_poly.entity_id
_entity_poly.type
_entity_poly.pdbx_seq_one_letter_code
_entity_poly.pdbx_strand_id
1 'polypeptide(L)'
;MDQFRLYLVNGTADQSSASGLCYTDLGISGHPAITQNITCNMLAKNMYFVNRRDSGDCFVELCYVAIYGCWKGFWGKNCTVPCPPTCIDQHCYPSNGSCVWGCDPSNCMDKNCYKATGVCLGGCVFGQAGQYCNKYNLAYNQTAKIIPLGQTDARLSVDGLVSTCISFSSPGTSYYLQVEFGSLCVITTLHFVFGDKTTAGDGHVVYCSNTTDTWNDGILLYNGTLLDTDITMFAICKYITYVPPILSGNSMVELCEMEIGGCPYGRYGENCEHVCPKNCLGQEQCDLVSGNCSSGCLDGWVGSKCEQACIADSFGNQCLRNCSQNCLSSPCNHVTGECDRGCNKGWEKLNCTEKCGPGTFGWNCSEKCNGCTEDSCDHISGVCTNISGCKPGYEYGRYCNKTCSAWYFGANCTNYCNCRESPCDIFSGECSTDGCKRGWDGVSCDKECTYGYFGFNCDGFCAHCLNESCSVFDGNCTDGCYTGYSGDMCDIKELSKKQISPSSDPGPAIGGVVGAILIVIIVVIIAVIIYRRRSASRPNQCLSDGEHLSGTAENTYINHDPSPKSMNIFVNKGCDACLEDVTVSLPQKHAKADYKIAIADLKKVINEKQKDEGFKKEYDILPRGLVHAHMEGSKEENKLKNRFLATWPYDHSRIVLTGETKSDYINASFIDSYEKEKAYIASQGPKKNTIRDFWHMIWQEKVNTIVMVTKLEEERRKKCEQYWPQSINKVMLVDNYRLVMKKEIQHTVYVYRLIILQNNSLKNKQERKIHHFHFTQWPDHGVPDSVKLVNFYRKVKSIKVDRETPMVVHCSAGVGRTGTFIAIDALYEHGQKEGYVDIMEYVQTMRKDRMNMVQTHEQYEVVFEALLELFTVPDTSIDKSVFCEYIQKHEQNPLPRNQTVFREEFQRLQTLRPVYAADNYKTAKRKENLSKNSSKSVLANDNYRPYLMTYGRNRNDYINAVIVPGYLAESKLFVTQCPLDETVIDFWTMMFDHGSRIIVLLDPANKGAPLWLEENEKLQFDDFSIIKDNENLEKELQITLNHTKSKETLSINVFTAEDWTISKSPPSSQYMLDLLQRVQNCWETQKCPITVVCSDGCSKSGLFVTLKLVLEKMQIDEDIDIFQVVREIQTRRPEFLVELEQYEYIYKCIRWLLEKDSRDSLYANV
;
A
#
# COMPACT_ATOMS: atom_id res chain seq x y z
N MET A 1 2.21 -32.80 30.36
CA MET A 1 2.08 -33.49 29.06
C MET A 1 0.82 -32.94 28.42
N ASP A 2 0.98 -31.79 27.78
CA ASP A 2 -0.11 -30.92 27.34
C ASP A 2 -0.39 -31.19 25.87
N GLN A 3 -1.37 -32.05 25.59
CA GLN A 3 -1.63 -32.55 24.23
C GLN A 3 -3.13 -32.51 23.93
N PHE A 4 -3.49 -32.08 22.72
CA PHE A 4 -4.80 -32.39 22.16
C PHE A 4 -4.69 -33.63 21.26
N ARG A 5 -5.77 -34.42 21.25
CA ARG A 5 -5.82 -35.72 20.58
C ARG A 5 -7.13 -35.86 19.83
N LEU A 6 -7.09 -36.49 18.67
CA LEU A 6 -8.26 -36.84 17.89
C LEU A 6 -8.46 -38.34 17.96
N TYR A 7 -9.66 -38.77 18.34
CA TYR A 7 -10.03 -40.18 18.42
C TYR A 7 -11.19 -40.49 17.47
N LEU A 8 -11.11 -41.65 16.81
CA LEU A 8 -12.12 -42.22 15.93
C LEU A 8 -12.58 -43.56 16.50
N VAL A 9 -13.86 -43.65 16.87
CA VAL A 9 -14.41 -44.84 17.58
C VAL A 9 -15.79 -45.24 17.07
N ASN A 10 -16.12 -46.53 17.23
CA ASN A 10 -17.38 -47.15 16.77
C ASN A 10 -18.44 -47.36 17.86
N GLY A 11 -18.24 -46.88 19.10
CA GLY A 11 -19.14 -47.09 20.25
C GLY A 11 -19.21 -45.93 21.26
N THR A 12 -19.80 -46.17 22.44
CA THR A 12 -19.84 -45.21 23.57
C THR A 12 -18.48 -45.15 24.28
N ALA A 13 -18.01 -43.93 24.53
CA ALA A 13 -16.63 -43.62 24.87
C ALA A 13 -16.09 -44.32 26.13
N ASP A 14 -15.02 -45.11 25.95
CA ASP A 14 -14.06 -45.40 27.00
C ASP A 14 -12.71 -44.79 26.57
N GLN A 15 -12.28 -43.72 27.24
CA GLN A 15 -11.10 -42.90 26.86
C GLN A 15 -9.75 -43.55 27.23
N SER A 16 -9.75 -44.84 27.55
CA SER A 16 -8.59 -45.56 28.08
C SER A 16 -7.97 -46.55 27.08
N SER A 17 -8.64 -46.90 25.99
CA SER A 17 -8.08 -47.80 24.97
C SER A 17 -7.40 -47.02 23.84
N ALA A 18 -6.10 -47.22 23.65
CA ALA A 18 -5.29 -46.64 22.56
C ALA A 18 -5.78 -46.99 21.13
N SER A 19 -6.76 -47.89 21.00
CA SER A 19 -7.27 -48.47 19.75
C SER A 19 -8.07 -47.53 18.86
N GLY A 20 -8.30 -46.28 19.26
CA GLY A 20 -9.05 -45.28 18.48
C GLY A 20 -8.28 -43.98 18.20
N LEU A 21 -6.99 -43.90 18.50
CA LEU A 21 -6.21 -42.67 18.37
C LEU A 21 -5.85 -42.39 16.91
N CYS A 22 -6.37 -41.29 16.37
CA CYS A 22 -6.20 -40.87 14.97
C CYS A 22 -5.13 -39.77 14.84
N TYR A 23 -5.02 -38.86 15.81
CA TYR A 23 -3.98 -37.82 15.83
C TYR A 23 -3.63 -37.41 17.25
N THR A 24 -2.37 -37.05 17.49
CA THR A 24 -1.91 -36.43 18.74
C THR A 24 -0.99 -35.27 18.44
N ASP A 25 -1.28 -34.14 19.05
CA ASP A 25 -0.41 -32.97 19.04
C ASP A 25 0.80 -33.19 19.96
N LEU A 26 2.00 -32.94 19.44
CA LEU A 26 3.26 -33.27 20.12
C LEU A 26 3.82 -32.11 20.97
N GLY A 27 3.11 -30.98 21.08
CA GLY A 27 3.35 -29.98 22.14
C GLY A 27 4.68 -29.23 22.06
N ILE A 28 5.29 -29.10 20.87
CA ILE A 28 6.51 -28.32 20.69
C ILE A 28 6.11 -26.94 20.17
N SER A 29 6.22 -25.92 21.03
CA SER A 29 5.96 -24.49 20.80
C SER A 29 4.48 -24.06 20.66
N GLY A 30 3.80 -23.95 21.82
CA GLY A 30 2.78 -22.94 22.10
C GLY A 30 1.40 -23.05 21.44
N HIS A 31 1.29 -23.24 20.12
CA HIS A 31 0.02 -23.14 19.40
C HIS A 31 -0.07 -24.16 18.25
N PRO A 32 -1.24 -24.82 18.04
CA PRO A 32 -1.47 -25.61 16.83
C PRO A 32 -1.38 -24.72 15.58
N ALA A 33 -0.99 -25.28 14.43
CA ALA A 33 -1.04 -24.57 13.16
C ALA A 33 -2.48 -24.07 12.87
N ILE A 34 -2.61 -22.87 12.28
CA ILE A 34 -3.91 -22.23 11.97
C ILE A 34 -4.81 -23.13 11.10
N THR A 35 -4.22 -24.04 10.32
CA THR A 35 -4.94 -25.07 9.57
C THR A 35 -4.16 -26.38 9.65
N GLN A 36 -4.86 -27.48 9.93
CA GLN A 36 -4.25 -28.79 10.08
C GLN A 36 -5.06 -29.84 9.32
N ASN A 37 -4.39 -30.52 8.38
CA ASN A 37 -4.98 -31.59 7.58
C ASN A 37 -4.50 -32.93 8.11
N ILE A 38 -5.43 -33.74 8.61
CA ILE A 38 -5.14 -35.02 9.26
C ILE A 38 -5.84 -36.12 8.47
N THR A 39 -5.10 -37.17 8.08
CA THR A 39 -5.65 -38.34 7.39
C THR A 39 -5.62 -39.54 8.33
N CYS A 40 -6.76 -40.20 8.51
CA CYS A 40 -6.89 -41.36 9.41
C CYS A 40 -7.60 -42.52 8.70
N ASN A 41 -6.97 -43.68 8.72
CA ASN A 41 -7.43 -44.87 7.97
C ASN A 41 -8.27 -45.80 8.85
N MET A 42 -9.39 -45.29 9.37
CA MET A 42 -10.24 -46.01 10.33
C MET A 42 -11.72 -45.85 10.02
N LEU A 43 -12.51 -46.91 10.27
CA LEU A 43 -13.97 -46.80 10.31
C LEU A 43 -14.41 -46.29 11.67
N ALA A 44 -15.15 -45.19 11.69
CA ALA A 44 -15.68 -44.63 12.91
C ALA A 44 -17.09 -44.10 12.71
N LYS A 45 -17.93 -44.28 13.73
CA LYS A 45 -19.25 -43.67 13.82
C LYS A 45 -19.20 -42.32 14.54
N ASN A 46 -18.25 -42.16 15.46
CA ASN A 46 -18.07 -40.98 16.28
C ASN A 46 -16.61 -40.50 16.23
N MET A 47 -16.41 -39.19 16.14
CA MET A 47 -15.10 -38.54 16.27
C MET A 47 -15.08 -37.71 17.55
N TYR A 48 -14.05 -37.91 18.37
CA TYR A 48 -13.86 -37.17 19.62
C TYR A 48 -12.59 -36.35 19.53
N PHE A 49 -12.75 -35.04 19.67
CA PHE A 49 -11.64 -34.13 19.94
C PHE A 49 -11.45 -34.06 21.45
N VAL A 50 -10.29 -34.50 21.92
CA VAL A 50 -9.96 -34.56 23.34
C VAL A 50 -8.76 -33.66 23.59
N ASN A 51 -9.01 -32.50 24.17
CA ASN A 51 -7.97 -31.59 24.62
C ASN A 51 -7.71 -31.85 26.11
N ARG A 52 -6.54 -32.44 26.45
CA ARG A 52 -6.14 -32.69 27.85
C ARG A 52 -5.12 -31.66 28.36
N ARG A 53 -5.03 -30.48 27.73
CA ARG A 53 -4.25 -29.36 28.27
C ARG A 53 -4.96 -28.84 29.53
N ASP A 54 -4.61 -29.39 30.68
CA ASP A 54 -5.21 -29.07 31.99
C ASP A 54 -4.49 -27.88 32.67
N SER A 55 -4.11 -26.89 31.87
CA SER A 55 -3.50 -25.63 32.31
C SER A 55 -4.45 -24.49 31.95
N GLY A 56 -5.12 -23.91 32.96
CA GLY A 56 -6.24 -22.97 32.83
C GLY A 56 -6.01 -21.64 32.09
N ASP A 57 -4.91 -21.49 31.35
CA ASP A 57 -4.47 -20.25 30.71
C ASP A 57 -4.32 -20.35 29.17
N CYS A 58 -4.73 -21.48 28.55
CA CYS A 58 -4.72 -21.65 27.09
C CYS A 58 -6.04 -22.27 26.58
N PHE A 59 -6.82 -21.54 25.79
CA PHE A 59 -8.00 -22.06 25.09
C PHE A 59 -7.68 -22.30 23.61
N VAL A 60 -8.09 -23.46 23.08
CA VAL A 60 -8.03 -23.75 21.64
C VAL A 60 -9.41 -23.49 21.07
N GLU A 61 -9.54 -22.46 20.24
CA GLU A 61 -10.78 -22.12 19.54
C GLU A 61 -10.82 -22.85 18.19
N LEU A 62 -11.74 -23.80 18.06
CA LEU A 62 -11.91 -24.61 16.86
C LEU A 62 -12.95 -23.95 15.94
N CYS A 63 -12.50 -23.08 15.05
CA CYS A 63 -13.39 -22.26 14.22
C CYS A 63 -14.24 -23.08 13.23
N TYR A 64 -13.66 -24.13 12.63
CA TYR A 64 -14.32 -24.98 11.65
C TYR A 64 -13.61 -26.33 11.52
N VAL A 65 -14.37 -27.41 11.39
CA VAL A 65 -13.85 -28.76 11.10
C VAL A 65 -14.50 -29.27 9.84
N ALA A 66 -13.70 -29.52 8.81
CA ALA A 66 -14.16 -30.22 7.62
C ALA A 66 -13.77 -31.70 7.72
N ILE A 67 -14.76 -32.58 7.77
CA ILE A 67 -14.55 -34.02 7.72
C ILE A 67 -14.88 -34.48 6.31
N TYR A 68 -13.89 -35.03 5.63
CA TYR A 68 -14.05 -35.61 4.31
C TYR A 68 -13.98 -37.12 4.44
N GLY A 69 -15.13 -37.78 4.33
CA GLY A 69 -15.25 -39.23 4.45
C GLY A 69 -16.51 -39.74 3.78
N CYS A 70 -16.56 -41.04 3.50
CA CYS A 70 -17.71 -41.68 2.88
C CYS A 70 -18.20 -42.88 3.68
N TRP A 71 -19.47 -43.23 3.49
CA TRP A 71 -20.03 -44.46 4.04
C TRP A 71 -19.23 -45.67 3.55
N LYS A 72 -19.12 -46.70 4.40
CA LYS A 72 -18.46 -47.96 4.04
C LYS A 72 -19.00 -48.43 2.68
N GLY A 73 -18.09 -48.74 1.76
CA GLY A 73 -18.45 -49.19 0.42
C GLY A 73 -18.73 -48.07 -0.58
N PHE A 74 -18.43 -46.80 -0.29
CA PHE A 74 -18.62 -45.69 -1.23
C PHE A 74 -17.47 -44.66 -1.19
N TRP A 75 -17.26 -43.95 -2.29
CA TRP A 75 -16.25 -42.90 -2.47
C TRP A 75 -16.73 -41.82 -3.47
N GLY A 76 -15.90 -40.79 -3.67
CA GLY A 76 -16.15 -39.71 -4.64
C GLY A 76 -16.96 -38.54 -4.09
N LYS A 77 -17.16 -37.52 -4.92
CA LYS A 77 -17.88 -36.28 -4.52
C LYS A 77 -19.32 -36.63 -4.12
N ASN A 78 -19.68 -36.36 -2.86
CA ASN A 78 -20.94 -36.75 -2.20
C ASN A 78 -21.13 -38.25 -1.91
N CYS A 79 -20.09 -39.09 -1.99
CA CYS A 79 -20.12 -40.50 -1.59
C CYS A 79 -21.17 -41.34 -2.33
N THR A 80 -21.35 -41.06 -3.62
CA THR A 80 -22.35 -41.71 -4.47
C THR A 80 -21.78 -42.86 -5.30
N VAL A 81 -20.45 -42.98 -5.38
CA VAL A 81 -19.80 -44.01 -6.19
C VAL A 81 -19.48 -45.21 -5.30
N PRO A 82 -19.97 -46.43 -5.60
CA PRO A 82 -19.64 -47.60 -4.80
C PRO A 82 -18.13 -47.92 -4.91
N CYS A 83 -17.55 -48.38 -3.81
CA CYS A 83 -16.20 -48.91 -3.77
C CYS A 83 -16.08 -50.09 -4.74
N PRO A 84 -14.91 -50.28 -5.35
CA PRO A 84 -14.66 -51.45 -6.18
C PRO A 84 -15.02 -52.74 -5.42
N PRO A 85 -15.80 -53.67 -6.02
CA PRO A 85 -16.21 -54.90 -5.36
C PRO A 85 -15.03 -55.85 -5.07
N THR A 86 -13.88 -55.58 -5.68
CA THR A 86 -12.61 -56.25 -5.44
C THR A 86 -11.90 -55.75 -4.19
N CYS A 87 -12.31 -54.64 -3.56
CA CYS A 87 -11.70 -54.21 -2.29
C CYS A 87 -12.12 -55.14 -1.15
N ILE A 88 -11.16 -55.55 -0.33
CA ILE A 88 -11.43 -56.39 0.85
C ILE A 88 -12.46 -55.67 1.72
N ASP A 89 -13.56 -56.37 2.00
CA ASP A 89 -14.70 -55.88 2.77
C ASP A 89 -15.33 -54.56 2.25
N GLN A 90 -15.12 -54.24 0.96
CA GLN A 90 -15.51 -52.98 0.31
C GLN A 90 -14.98 -51.70 0.99
N HIS A 91 -13.75 -51.76 1.51
CA HIS A 91 -13.08 -50.58 2.05
C HIS A 91 -12.23 -49.88 1.02
N CYS A 92 -12.64 -48.66 0.65
CA CYS A 92 -11.88 -47.81 -0.25
C CYS A 92 -11.75 -46.37 0.27
N TYR A 93 -10.70 -45.66 -0.17
CA TYR A 93 -10.43 -44.30 0.22
C TYR A 93 -11.52 -43.35 -0.33
N PRO A 94 -12.11 -42.47 0.50
CA PRO A 94 -13.20 -41.58 0.08
C PRO A 94 -12.86 -40.64 -1.07
N SER A 95 -11.59 -40.25 -1.18
CA SER A 95 -11.11 -39.27 -2.17
C SER A 95 -10.90 -39.85 -3.56
N ASN A 96 -10.52 -41.13 -3.68
CA ASN A 96 -10.06 -41.71 -4.96
C ASN A 96 -10.47 -43.18 -5.18
N GLY A 97 -11.18 -43.81 -4.24
CA GLY A 97 -11.75 -45.14 -4.41
C GLY A 97 -10.75 -46.30 -4.38
N SER A 98 -9.48 -46.05 -4.03
CA SER A 98 -8.49 -47.12 -3.91
C SER A 98 -8.71 -47.95 -2.64
N CYS A 99 -8.42 -49.25 -2.67
CA CYS A 99 -8.74 -50.14 -1.56
C CYS A 99 -7.85 -49.89 -0.34
N VAL A 100 -8.45 -49.56 0.82
CA VAL A 100 -7.71 -49.18 2.04
C VAL A 100 -6.88 -50.35 2.58
N TRP A 101 -7.39 -51.57 2.43
CA TRP A 101 -6.74 -52.80 2.93
C TRP A 101 -6.32 -53.76 1.82
N GLY A 102 -6.27 -53.27 0.57
CA GLY A 102 -5.96 -54.08 -0.60
C GLY A 102 -7.18 -54.78 -1.21
N CYS A 103 -6.93 -55.57 -2.26
CA CYS A 103 -7.95 -56.24 -3.05
C CYS A 103 -8.06 -57.73 -2.70
N ASP A 104 -9.27 -58.29 -2.71
CA ASP A 104 -9.52 -59.72 -2.61
C ASP A 104 -9.09 -60.43 -3.91
N PRO A 105 -8.10 -61.33 -3.85
CA PRO A 105 -7.58 -62.01 -5.04
C PRO A 105 -8.60 -62.89 -5.77
N SER A 106 -9.70 -63.28 -5.10
CA SER A 106 -10.65 -64.28 -5.62
C SER A 106 -11.64 -63.74 -6.68
N ASN A 107 -11.77 -62.42 -6.85
CA ASN A 107 -12.76 -61.79 -7.73
C ASN A 107 -12.20 -61.13 -9.02
N CYS A 108 -10.95 -61.39 -9.38
CA CYS A 108 -10.36 -60.86 -10.62
C CYS A 108 -10.55 -61.82 -11.81
N MET A 109 -11.65 -61.68 -12.55
CA MET A 109 -11.84 -62.32 -13.87
C MET A 109 -11.99 -61.26 -14.96
N ASP A 110 -10.89 -60.67 -15.44
CA ASP A 110 -10.65 -60.47 -16.88
C ASP A 110 -9.29 -59.84 -17.21
N LYS A 111 -8.81 -60.14 -18.42
CA LYS A 111 -7.42 -60.05 -18.94
C LYS A 111 -6.79 -58.66 -19.15
N ASN A 112 -7.23 -57.62 -18.45
CA ASN A 112 -6.56 -56.30 -18.44
C ASN A 112 -6.11 -55.89 -17.03
N CYS A 113 -5.35 -56.77 -16.38
CA CYS A 113 -4.68 -56.44 -15.13
C CYS A 113 -3.34 -55.75 -15.44
N TYR A 114 -3.34 -54.43 -15.58
CA TYR A 114 -2.11 -53.65 -15.63
C TYR A 114 -1.48 -53.61 -14.24
N LYS A 115 -0.22 -54.03 -14.23
CA LYS A 115 0.87 -53.98 -13.24
C LYS A 115 1.05 -52.64 -12.46
N ALA A 116 -0.01 -52.01 -11.96
CA ALA A 116 0.09 -50.72 -11.25
C ALA A 116 -0.02 -50.78 -9.72
N THR A 117 -0.27 -51.94 -9.10
CA THR A 117 -0.03 -52.11 -7.65
C THR A 117 0.31 -53.54 -7.23
N GLY A 118 0.52 -54.46 -8.17
CA GLY A 118 0.80 -55.88 -7.89
C GLY A 118 2.22 -56.17 -7.38
N VAL A 119 2.78 -55.33 -6.50
CA VAL A 119 4.09 -55.53 -5.87
C VAL A 119 4.01 -55.24 -4.37
N CYS A 120 4.47 -56.20 -3.57
CA CYS A 120 4.61 -56.12 -2.12
C CYS A 120 5.51 -54.94 -1.72
N LEU A 121 4.98 -53.95 -0.99
CA LEU A 121 5.79 -53.06 -0.16
C LEU A 121 5.88 -53.67 1.23
N GLY A 122 6.91 -54.47 1.41
CA GLY A 122 7.28 -55.06 2.69
C GLY A 122 8.54 -55.90 2.51
N GLY A 123 9.64 -55.39 3.07
CA GLY A 123 10.79 -56.14 3.58
C GLY A 123 11.55 -57.03 2.60
N CYS A 124 12.87 -56.83 2.52
CA CYS A 124 13.75 -57.94 2.21
C CYS A 124 13.38 -59.11 3.16
N VAL A 125 13.14 -60.29 2.60
CA VAL A 125 12.93 -61.51 3.39
C VAL A 125 14.18 -61.73 4.25
N PHE A 126 13.99 -61.95 5.55
CA PHE A 126 15.08 -62.25 6.48
C PHE A 126 16.01 -63.34 5.92
N GLY A 127 17.29 -63.00 5.78
CA GLY A 127 18.38 -63.95 5.53
C GLY A 127 18.62 -64.33 4.06
N GLN A 128 19.17 -63.41 3.27
CA GLN A 128 20.13 -63.73 2.19
C GLN A 128 20.81 -62.44 1.69
N ALA A 129 22.14 -62.40 1.73
CA ALA A 129 22.94 -61.31 1.18
C ALA A 129 22.96 -61.36 -0.36
N GLY A 130 22.63 -60.26 -1.04
CA GLY A 130 22.80 -60.16 -2.50
C GLY A 130 22.09 -58.98 -3.18
N GLN A 131 22.88 -57.99 -3.60
CA GLN A 131 22.81 -57.06 -4.76
C GLN A 131 21.49 -56.53 -5.37
N TYR A 132 20.28 -56.84 -4.88
CA TYR A 132 19.02 -56.41 -5.49
C TYR A 132 18.04 -55.64 -4.56
N CYS A 133 18.37 -55.37 -3.29
CA CYS A 133 17.55 -54.52 -2.40
C CYS A 133 17.85 -52.99 -2.51
N ASN A 134 18.89 -52.56 -3.24
CA ASN A 134 19.41 -51.17 -3.21
C ASN A 134 18.85 -50.16 -4.24
N LYS A 135 17.78 -50.49 -4.99
CA LYS A 135 17.46 -49.72 -6.21
C LYS A 135 16.79 -48.34 -5.98
N TYR A 136 16.35 -48.02 -4.77
CA TYR A 136 15.56 -46.81 -4.46
C TYR A 136 16.17 -45.90 -3.39
N ASN A 137 17.40 -46.18 -2.94
CA ASN A 137 18.07 -45.40 -1.90
C ASN A 137 18.81 -44.19 -2.50
N LEU A 138 18.27 -42.98 -2.32
CA LEU A 138 18.90 -41.70 -2.69
C LEU A 138 20.24 -41.47 -1.99
N ALA A 139 20.45 -42.05 -0.79
CA ALA A 139 21.69 -41.96 -0.05
C ALA A 139 22.80 -42.85 -0.63
N TYR A 140 22.44 -43.84 -1.46
CA TYR A 140 23.39 -44.83 -1.98
C TYR A 140 24.57 -44.15 -2.70
N ASN A 141 25.78 -44.43 -2.21
CA ASN A 141 27.05 -43.91 -2.72
C ASN A 141 27.16 -42.37 -2.71
N GLN A 142 26.35 -41.69 -1.89
CA GLN A 142 26.43 -40.24 -1.70
C GLN A 142 27.58 -39.84 -0.77
N THR A 143 27.89 -38.54 -0.75
CA THR A 143 28.86 -38.01 0.20
C THR A 143 28.24 -37.90 1.59
N ALA A 144 28.75 -38.70 2.53
CA ALA A 144 28.44 -38.62 3.96
C ALA A 144 29.65 -38.17 4.78
N LYS A 145 29.43 -37.35 5.82
CA LYS A 145 30.49 -36.85 6.73
C LYS A 145 30.02 -36.85 8.17
N ILE A 146 30.93 -37.20 9.10
CA ILE A 146 30.73 -36.96 10.54
C ILE A 146 31.20 -35.54 10.86
N ILE A 147 30.36 -34.74 11.51
CA ILE A 147 30.68 -33.38 11.92
C ILE A 147 30.83 -33.35 13.45
N PRO A 148 31.86 -32.68 14.00
CA PRO A 148 32.84 -31.80 13.33
C PRO A 148 34.08 -32.52 12.76
N LEU A 149 34.19 -33.84 12.90
CA LEU A 149 35.44 -34.59 12.64
C LEU A 149 35.89 -34.58 11.17
N GLY A 150 34.98 -34.39 10.22
CA GLY A 150 35.28 -34.38 8.77
C GLY A 150 35.77 -35.72 8.22
N GLN A 151 35.57 -36.83 8.95
CA GLN A 151 36.06 -38.16 8.58
C GLN A 151 35.31 -38.75 7.37
N THR A 152 36.05 -39.47 6.52
CA THR A 152 35.56 -40.13 5.30
C THR A 152 34.93 -41.51 5.55
N ASP A 153 35.15 -42.12 6.71
CA ASP A 153 34.62 -43.44 7.09
C ASP A 153 33.09 -43.43 7.26
N ALA A 154 32.47 -42.25 7.28
CA ALA A 154 31.01 -42.08 7.30
C ALA A 154 30.31 -42.63 6.05
N ARG A 155 31.04 -42.85 4.94
CA ARG A 155 30.49 -43.48 3.72
C ARG A 155 30.01 -44.91 3.93
N LEU A 156 30.52 -45.59 4.95
CA LEU A 156 30.11 -46.96 5.31
C LEU A 156 28.63 -47.06 5.73
N SER A 157 27.99 -45.93 6.05
CA SER A 157 26.57 -45.87 6.42
C SER A 157 25.63 -45.58 5.24
N VAL A 158 26.17 -45.46 4.03
CA VAL A 158 25.43 -45.15 2.80
C VAL A 158 25.98 -45.92 1.59
N ASP A 159 26.72 -47.01 1.85
CA ASP A 159 27.36 -47.81 0.81
C ASP A 159 26.48 -48.99 0.35
N GLY A 160 25.30 -49.16 0.97
CA GLY A 160 24.33 -50.20 0.68
C GLY A 160 24.74 -51.57 1.20
N LEU A 161 25.66 -51.64 2.18
CA LEU A 161 26.11 -52.88 2.82
C LEU A 161 25.77 -52.86 4.31
N VAL A 162 24.75 -53.61 4.71
CA VAL A 162 24.34 -53.75 6.12
C VAL A 162 25.37 -54.46 7.02
N SER A 163 26.46 -54.99 6.44
CA SER A 163 27.55 -55.66 7.17
C SER A 163 28.65 -54.71 7.63
N THR A 164 28.68 -53.47 7.15
CA THR A 164 29.65 -52.43 7.51
C THR A 164 28.95 -51.37 8.33
N CYS A 165 29.51 -51.00 9.48
CA CYS A 165 28.85 -50.07 10.39
C CYS A 165 29.81 -48.99 10.89
N ILE A 166 29.25 -47.80 11.08
CA ILE A 166 29.92 -46.69 11.77
C ILE A 166 29.52 -46.71 13.24
N SER A 167 30.52 -46.74 14.13
CA SER A 167 30.31 -46.75 15.57
C SER A 167 30.46 -45.35 16.17
N PHE A 168 29.50 -44.95 17.00
CA PHE A 168 29.55 -43.73 17.82
C PHE A 168 29.83 -44.13 19.28
N SER A 169 30.99 -43.73 19.83
CA SER A 169 31.38 -44.10 21.19
C SER A 169 32.25 -43.02 21.87
N SER A 170 31.63 -42.06 22.56
CA SER A 170 32.32 -41.17 23.51
C SER A 170 31.34 -40.53 24.48
N PRO A 171 31.58 -40.56 25.82
CA PRO A 171 30.79 -39.80 26.77
C PRO A 171 31.04 -38.29 26.58
N GLY A 172 30.01 -37.53 26.22
CA GLY A 172 30.02 -36.06 26.31
C GLY A 172 30.47 -35.28 25.07
N THR A 173 30.58 -35.90 23.89
CA THR A 173 30.79 -35.18 22.62
C THR A 173 29.62 -35.43 21.67
N SER A 174 28.99 -34.36 21.16
CA SER A 174 27.90 -34.45 20.19
C SER A 174 28.45 -34.64 18.77
N TYR A 175 28.21 -35.80 18.18
CA TYR A 175 28.53 -36.10 16.78
C TYR A 175 27.25 -36.13 15.96
N TYR A 176 27.31 -35.80 14.67
CA TYR A 176 26.20 -35.96 13.74
C TYR A 176 26.70 -36.36 12.35
N LEU A 177 25.92 -37.18 11.66
CA LEU A 177 26.18 -37.67 10.32
C LEU A 177 25.35 -36.85 9.32
N GLN A 178 26.00 -36.19 8.38
CA GLN A 178 25.31 -35.43 7.33
C GLN A 178 25.56 -36.07 5.96
N VAL A 179 24.48 -36.33 5.22
CA VAL A 179 24.45 -36.88 3.86
C VAL A 179 24.05 -35.76 2.88
N GLU A 180 24.83 -35.56 1.81
CA GLU A 180 24.57 -34.57 0.76
C GLU A 180 24.17 -35.23 -0.57
N PHE A 181 23.06 -34.81 -1.17
CA PHE A 181 22.53 -35.36 -2.43
C PHE A 181 22.96 -34.57 -3.68
N GLY A 182 23.71 -33.47 -3.53
CA GLY A 182 24.17 -32.61 -4.62
C GLY A 182 23.09 -31.72 -5.29
N SER A 183 21.83 -32.13 -5.27
CA SER A 183 20.67 -31.37 -5.77
C SER A 183 19.49 -31.45 -4.78
N LEU A 184 18.43 -30.70 -5.04
CA LEU A 184 17.22 -30.75 -4.21
C LEU A 184 16.47 -32.05 -4.48
N CYS A 185 16.21 -32.85 -3.46
CA CYS A 185 15.50 -34.11 -3.57
C CYS A 185 14.22 -34.09 -2.72
N VAL A 186 13.17 -34.72 -3.24
CA VAL A 186 11.95 -35.06 -2.51
C VAL A 186 12.18 -36.40 -1.82
N ILE A 187 12.05 -36.43 -0.50
CA ILE A 187 12.28 -37.58 0.36
C ILE A 187 10.93 -38.08 0.85
N THR A 188 10.68 -39.37 0.65
CA THR A 188 9.42 -40.04 1.00
C THR A 188 9.56 -41.00 2.15
N THR A 189 10.72 -41.62 2.30
CA THR A 189 10.97 -42.62 3.33
C THR A 189 12.39 -42.51 3.86
N LEU A 190 12.56 -42.76 5.15
CA LEU A 190 13.86 -42.99 5.78
C LEU A 190 13.80 -44.31 6.54
N HIS A 191 14.80 -45.14 6.33
CA HIS A 191 15.00 -46.39 7.04
C HIS A 191 16.46 -46.47 7.50
N PHE A 192 16.66 -46.91 8.75
CA PHE A 192 17.98 -46.98 9.37
C PHE A 192 18.23 -48.42 9.78
N VAL A 193 19.39 -48.95 9.44
CA VAL A 193 19.82 -50.29 9.83
C VAL A 193 20.91 -50.14 10.88
N PHE A 194 20.68 -50.65 12.09
CA PHE A 194 21.64 -50.59 13.19
C PHE A 194 22.34 -51.93 13.43
N GLY A 195 23.56 -51.88 13.97
CA GLY A 195 24.38 -53.05 14.28
C GLY A 195 24.09 -53.64 15.66
N ASP A 196 24.46 -54.91 15.85
CA ASP A 196 24.15 -55.72 17.04
C ASP A 196 24.66 -55.15 18.38
N LYS A 197 25.66 -54.24 18.35
CA LYS A 197 26.21 -53.63 19.56
C LYS A 197 25.49 -52.34 19.97
N THR A 198 24.43 -51.96 19.29
CA THR A 198 23.66 -50.75 19.57
C THR A 198 22.89 -50.87 20.88
N THR A 199 23.22 -50.05 21.87
CA THR A 199 22.52 -50.00 23.16
C THR A 199 21.33 -49.03 23.08
N ALA A 200 20.14 -49.42 23.57
CA ALA A 200 18.97 -48.56 23.60
C ALA A 200 19.23 -47.27 24.42
N GLY A 201 19.19 -46.11 23.76
CA GLY A 201 19.42 -44.79 24.35
C GLY A 201 18.22 -43.84 24.18
N ASP A 202 18.34 -42.62 24.72
CA ASP A 202 17.30 -41.56 24.86
C ASP A 202 16.76 -40.94 23.53
N GLY A 203 16.86 -41.66 22.41
CA GLY A 203 16.30 -41.29 21.11
C GLY A 203 17.23 -40.54 20.17
N HIS A 204 16.97 -40.68 18.87
CA HIS A 204 17.75 -40.08 17.78
C HIS A 204 16.91 -39.07 17.00
N VAL A 205 17.60 -38.17 16.30
CA VAL A 205 16.97 -37.02 15.64
C VAL A 205 17.45 -36.91 14.20
N VAL A 206 16.54 -36.58 13.28
CA VAL A 206 16.85 -36.40 11.86
C VAL A 206 16.38 -35.04 11.38
N TYR A 207 17.25 -34.32 10.70
CA TYR A 207 16.97 -33.01 10.12
C TYR A 207 17.17 -32.99 8.60
N CYS A 208 16.45 -32.10 7.94
CA CYS A 208 16.49 -31.86 6.50
C CYS A 208 16.81 -30.39 6.24
N SER A 209 17.86 -30.11 5.48
CA SER A 209 18.31 -28.73 5.21
C SER A 209 18.68 -28.52 3.74
N ASN A 210 18.56 -27.28 3.29
CA ASN A 210 19.06 -26.84 1.97
C ASN A 210 20.48 -26.28 2.04
N THR A 211 21.01 -26.09 3.24
CA THR A 211 22.35 -25.58 3.51
C THR A 211 23.12 -26.58 4.37
N THR A 212 24.43 -26.40 4.46
CA THR A 212 25.27 -27.20 5.37
C THR A 212 24.99 -26.88 6.84
N ASP A 213 24.40 -25.72 7.15
CA ASP A 213 24.04 -25.30 8.52
C ASP A 213 22.66 -25.86 8.92
N THR A 214 22.66 -27.12 9.35
CA THR A 214 21.42 -27.82 9.70
C THR A 214 20.75 -27.30 10.97
N TRP A 215 21.47 -26.59 11.85
CA TRP A 215 20.90 -26.19 13.14
C TRP A 215 20.10 -24.89 13.05
N ASN A 216 20.45 -23.99 12.12
CA ASN A 216 19.71 -22.75 11.88
C ASN A 216 18.69 -22.87 10.75
N ASP A 217 19.00 -23.65 9.71
CA ASP A 217 18.17 -23.76 8.50
C ASP A 217 17.46 -25.12 8.36
N GLY A 218 17.78 -26.08 9.23
CA GLY A 218 17.26 -27.45 9.13
C GLY A 218 15.88 -27.62 9.73
N ILE A 219 15.03 -28.32 8.98
CA ILE A 219 13.70 -28.74 9.41
C ILE A 219 13.85 -30.10 10.11
N LEU A 220 13.36 -30.19 11.34
CA LEU A 220 13.29 -31.44 12.08
C LEU A 220 12.29 -32.39 11.39
N LEU A 221 12.77 -33.54 10.93
CA LEU A 221 11.95 -34.56 10.27
C LEU A 221 11.48 -35.66 11.21
N TYR A 222 12.33 -36.06 12.15
CA TYR A 222 12.05 -37.15 13.07
C TYR A 222 12.78 -36.94 14.40
N ASN A 223 12.10 -37.25 15.49
CA ASN A 223 12.65 -37.29 16.85
C ASN A 223 11.95 -38.43 17.59
N GLY A 224 12.66 -39.52 17.84
CA GLY A 224 12.05 -40.73 18.40
C GLY A 224 13.05 -41.68 19.05
N THR A 225 12.53 -42.59 19.87
CA THR A 225 13.31 -43.51 20.72
C THR A 225 13.45 -44.92 20.16
N LEU A 226 12.72 -45.25 19.09
CA LEU A 226 12.71 -46.59 18.48
C LEU A 226 13.83 -46.70 17.45
N LEU A 227 14.66 -47.74 17.59
CA LEU A 227 15.85 -47.98 16.75
C LEU A 227 15.53 -48.67 15.42
N ASP A 228 14.35 -49.27 15.20
CA ASP A 228 14.01 -49.90 13.91
C ASP A 228 12.58 -49.55 13.47
N THR A 229 12.40 -48.44 12.76
CA THR A 229 11.11 -48.06 12.17
C THR A 229 11.29 -47.37 10.82
N ASP A 230 10.57 -47.83 9.80
CA ASP A 230 10.39 -47.12 8.54
C ASP A 230 9.68 -45.79 8.80
N ILE A 231 10.34 -44.68 8.51
CA ILE A 231 9.78 -43.35 8.68
C ILE A 231 9.27 -42.88 7.32
N THR A 232 7.96 -42.91 7.13
CA THR A 232 7.33 -42.29 5.95
C THR A 232 7.14 -40.79 6.20
N MET A 233 7.64 -39.96 5.30
CA MET A 233 7.60 -38.51 5.42
C MET A 233 7.54 -37.85 4.05
N PHE A 234 7.33 -36.53 4.00
CA PHE A 234 7.51 -35.78 2.77
C PHE A 234 8.39 -34.57 3.07
N ALA A 235 9.61 -34.57 2.54
CA ALA A 235 10.56 -33.51 2.79
C ALA A 235 11.30 -33.15 1.50
N ILE A 236 11.68 -31.89 1.34
CA ILE A 236 12.42 -31.43 0.16
C ILE A 236 13.72 -30.80 0.66
N CYS A 237 14.84 -31.47 0.46
CA CYS A 237 16.14 -30.96 0.87
C CYS A 237 17.32 -31.45 0.04
N LYS A 238 18.45 -30.76 0.26
CA LYS A 238 19.77 -31.13 -0.30
C LYS A 238 20.63 -31.92 0.70
N TYR A 239 20.40 -31.74 2.00
CA TYR A 239 21.13 -32.38 3.09
C TYR A 239 20.18 -33.08 4.07
N ILE A 240 20.55 -34.27 4.50
CA ILE A 240 19.94 -34.96 5.64
C ILE A 240 20.99 -35.13 6.73
N THR A 241 20.63 -34.77 7.97
CA THR A 241 21.51 -34.88 9.12
C THR A 241 20.90 -35.82 10.15
N TYR A 242 21.54 -36.95 10.40
CA TYR A 242 21.24 -37.88 11.49
C TYR A 242 22.06 -37.51 12.73
N VAL A 243 21.36 -37.37 13.86
CA VAL A 243 21.93 -37.04 15.16
C VAL A 243 21.67 -38.24 16.09
N PRO A 244 22.70 -39.01 16.47
CA PRO A 244 22.58 -40.11 17.41
C PRO A 244 22.18 -39.62 18.82
N PRO A 245 21.64 -40.50 19.68
CA PRO A 245 21.35 -40.18 21.07
C PRO A 245 22.60 -39.74 21.84
N ILE A 246 22.41 -38.95 22.90
CA ILE A 246 23.48 -38.61 23.83
C ILE A 246 23.86 -39.88 24.61
N LEU A 247 25.05 -40.41 24.37
CA LEU A 247 25.51 -41.66 24.98
C LEU A 247 26.11 -41.41 26.37
N SER A 248 25.57 -42.07 27.40
CA SER A 248 26.12 -42.08 28.76
C SER A 248 26.78 -43.43 29.08
N GLY A 249 27.95 -43.41 29.72
CA GLY A 249 28.67 -44.62 30.14
C GLY A 249 29.34 -45.38 28.98
N ASN A 250 29.30 -46.73 29.02
CA ASN A 250 29.85 -47.62 27.98
C ASN A 250 28.87 -47.85 26.79
N SER A 251 27.90 -46.97 26.59
CA SER A 251 26.87 -47.09 25.55
C SER A 251 27.45 -46.75 24.17
N MET A 252 27.05 -47.50 23.14
CA MET A 252 27.52 -47.35 21.75
C MET A 252 26.33 -47.47 20.79
N VAL A 253 26.36 -46.71 19.69
CA VAL A 253 25.44 -46.86 18.57
C VAL A 253 26.24 -47.24 17.34
N GLU A 254 25.88 -48.34 16.68
CA GLU A 254 26.45 -48.73 15.39
C GLU A 254 25.39 -48.52 14.32
N LEU A 255 25.58 -47.55 13.42
CA LEU A 255 24.71 -47.36 12.27
C LEU A 255 25.33 -48.07 11.07
N CYS A 256 24.65 -49.07 10.52
CA CYS A 256 25.15 -49.88 9.42
C CYS A 256 24.71 -49.34 8.06
N GLU A 257 23.47 -48.91 7.91
CA GLU A 257 23.01 -48.33 6.64
C GLU A 257 21.89 -47.30 6.86
N MET A 258 21.88 -46.26 6.03
CA MET A 258 20.81 -45.27 5.94
C MET A 258 20.17 -45.32 4.56
N GLU A 259 18.93 -45.80 4.52
CA GLU A 259 18.12 -45.95 3.33
C GLU A 259 17.12 -44.78 3.18
N ILE A 260 17.29 -43.96 2.15
CA ILE A 260 16.50 -42.75 1.90
C ILE A 260 15.71 -42.92 0.60
N GLY A 261 14.42 -43.17 0.67
CA GLY A 261 13.56 -43.26 -0.52
C GLY A 261 13.13 -41.87 -1.01
N GLY A 262 13.15 -41.65 -2.33
CA GLY A 262 12.72 -40.39 -2.93
C GLY A 262 13.21 -40.18 -4.38
N CYS A 263 13.01 -38.97 -4.91
CA CYS A 263 13.52 -38.56 -6.23
C CYS A 263 14.07 -37.12 -6.24
N PRO A 264 15.00 -36.79 -7.16
CA PRO A 264 15.35 -35.40 -7.45
C PRO A 264 14.10 -34.58 -7.79
N TYR A 265 14.08 -33.32 -7.35
CA TYR A 265 12.94 -32.43 -7.50
C TYR A 265 12.51 -32.31 -8.97
N GLY A 266 11.19 -32.40 -9.23
CA GLY A 266 10.62 -32.37 -10.57
C GLY A 266 10.74 -33.66 -11.38
N ARG A 267 11.08 -34.81 -10.77
CA ARG A 267 11.21 -36.11 -11.45
C ARG A 267 10.37 -37.21 -10.80
N TYR A 268 10.01 -38.22 -11.61
CA TYR A 268 9.19 -39.36 -11.21
C TYR A 268 9.57 -40.65 -11.96
N GLY A 269 9.02 -41.78 -11.51
CA GLY A 269 9.22 -43.12 -12.06
C GLY A 269 10.17 -43.96 -11.21
N GLU A 270 10.27 -45.26 -11.52
CA GLU A 270 11.01 -46.23 -10.69
C GLU A 270 12.49 -45.85 -10.45
N ASN A 271 13.13 -45.07 -11.35
CA ASN A 271 14.48 -44.53 -11.16
C ASN A 271 14.53 -43.00 -11.28
N CYS A 272 13.41 -42.31 -11.08
CA CYS A 272 13.30 -40.85 -11.26
C CYS A 272 13.74 -40.39 -12.67
N GLU A 273 13.51 -41.23 -13.68
CA GLU A 273 14.01 -41.03 -15.03
C GLU A 273 13.15 -40.05 -15.84
N HIS A 274 11.91 -39.82 -15.42
CA HIS A 274 10.95 -38.97 -16.12
C HIS A 274 10.79 -37.61 -15.44
N VAL A 275 10.59 -36.55 -16.22
CA VAL A 275 10.36 -35.18 -15.72
C VAL A 275 8.86 -34.96 -15.53
N CYS A 276 8.47 -34.31 -14.43
CA CYS A 276 7.08 -34.02 -14.14
C CYS A 276 6.39 -33.22 -15.27
N PRO A 277 5.08 -33.44 -15.52
CA PRO A 277 4.33 -32.69 -16.52
C PRO A 277 4.30 -31.19 -16.24
N LYS A 278 4.48 -30.38 -17.29
CA LYS A 278 4.62 -28.91 -17.19
C LYS A 278 3.37 -28.19 -16.68
N ASN A 279 2.19 -28.78 -16.89
CA ASN A 279 0.90 -28.16 -16.60
C ASN A 279 0.29 -28.64 -15.27
N CYS A 280 1.06 -29.33 -14.43
CA CYS A 280 0.63 -29.62 -13.06
C CYS A 280 0.52 -28.31 -12.27
N LEU A 281 -0.52 -28.18 -11.45
CA LEU A 281 -0.63 -27.12 -10.46
C LEU A 281 0.52 -27.27 -9.45
N GLY A 282 1.42 -26.28 -9.39
CA GLY A 282 2.68 -26.36 -8.63
C GLY A 282 3.94 -26.62 -9.46
N GLN A 283 3.82 -26.73 -10.79
CA GLN A 283 4.85 -26.78 -11.87
C GLN A 283 5.97 -27.84 -11.77
N GLU A 284 6.33 -28.34 -10.59
CA GLU A 284 7.42 -29.30 -10.37
C GLU A 284 7.05 -30.43 -9.38
N GLN A 285 5.75 -30.58 -9.10
CA GLN A 285 5.23 -31.55 -8.14
C GLN A 285 4.21 -32.47 -8.82
N CYS A 286 4.70 -33.63 -9.25
CA CYS A 286 3.88 -34.75 -9.67
C CYS A 286 4.14 -35.93 -8.75
N ASP A 287 3.19 -36.87 -8.71
CA ASP A 287 3.33 -38.11 -7.97
C ASP A 287 4.61 -38.84 -8.39
N LEU A 288 5.43 -39.21 -7.41
CA LEU A 288 6.81 -39.66 -7.62
C LEU A 288 6.88 -41.04 -8.32
N VAL A 289 5.79 -41.78 -8.34
CA VAL A 289 5.70 -43.09 -9.00
C VAL A 289 4.99 -42.99 -10.35
N SER A 290 3.79 -42.40 -10.36
CA SER A 290 2.91 -42.38 -11.55
C SER A 290 3.11 -41.17 -12.46
N GLY A 291 3.67 -40.07 -11.93
CA GLY A 291 3.81 -38.79 -12.63
C GLY A 291 2.52 -37.99 -12.76
N ASN A 292 1.48 -38.38 -12.03
CA ASN A 292 0.18 -37.70 -12.04
C ASN A 292 0.23 -36.41 -11.23
N CYS A 293 -0.51 -35.40 -11.67
CA CYS A 293 -0.57 -34.10 -11.00
C CYS A 293 -1.59 -34.18 -9.84
N SER A 294 -1.15 -34.62 -8.67
CA SER A 294 -2.01 -34.84 -7.49
C SER A 294 -2.73 -33.56 -7.02
N SER A 295 -2.12 -32.40 -7.25
CA SER A 295 -2.65 -31.08 -6.92
C SER A 295 -3.60 -30.51 -7.98
N GLY A 296 -3.87 -31.25 -9.05
CA GLY A 296 -4.69 -30.80 -10.18
C GLY A 296 -3.90 -30.10 -11.28
N CYS A 297 -4.62 -29.55 -12.26
CA CYS A 297 -4.05 -28.94 -13.46
C CYS A 297 -4.14 -27.42 -13.43
N LEU A 298 -3.24 -26.77 -14.17
CA LEU A 298 -3.38 -25.36 -14.51
C LEU A 298 -4.67 -25.12 -15.30
N ASP A 299 -5.24 -23.93 -15.18
CA ASP A 299 -6.47 -23.55 -15.86
C ASP A 299 -6.37 -23.77 -17.38
N GLY A 300 -7.44 -24.32 -17.96
CA GLY A 300 -7.48 -24.68 -19.37
C GLY A 300 -6.87 -26.04 -19.72
N TRP A 301 -6.41 -26.80 -18.72
CA TRP A 301 -5.87 -28.15 -18.86
C TRP A 301 -6.57 -29.17 -17.96
N VAL A 302 -6.68 -30.40 -18.45
CA VAL A 302 -7.31 -31.56 -17.82
C VAL A 302 -6.52 -32.84 -18.15
N GLY A 303 -6.89 -33.94 -17.50
CA GLY A 303 -6.17 -35.21 -17.56
C GLY A 303 -5.34 -35.45 -16.30
N SER A 304 -5.00 -36.71 -16.02
CA SER A 304 -4.27 -37.08 -14.79
C SER A 304 -2.83 -36.55 -14.77
N LYS A 305 -2.27 -36.18 -15.93
CA LYS A 305 -0.96 -35.54 -16.10
C LYS A 305 -1.07 -34.13 -16.70
N CYS A 306 -2.28 -33.55 -16.73
CA CYS A 306 -2.57 -32.22 -17.28
C CYS A 306 -2.11 -32.02 -18.73
N GLU A 307 -2.22 -33.09 -19.51
CA GLU A 307 -1.73 -33.19 -20.88
C GLU A 307 -2.78 -32.78 -21.93
N GLN A 308 -4.05 -32.66 -21.54
CA GLN A 308 -5.15 -32.31 -22.44
C GLN A 308 -5.60 -30.88 -22.21
N ALA A 309 -5.74 -30.09 -23.27
CA ALA A 309 -6.45 -28.82 -23.19
C ALA A 309 -7.96 -29.06 -23.01
N CYS A 310 -8.70 -28.08 -22.50
CA CYS A 310 -10.15 -28.18 -22.40
C CYS A 310 -10.80 -28.50 -23.75
N ILE A 311 -11.85 -29.32 -23.70
CA ILE A 311 -12.64 -29.71 -24.86
C ILE A 311 -13.28 -28.46 -25.46
N ALA A 312 -13.48 -28.45 -26.78
CA ALA A 312 -14.19 -27.39 -27.49
C ALA A 312 -15.48 -27.00 -26.73
N ASP A 313 -15.69 -25.70 -26.56
CA ASP A 313 -16.78 -25.07 -25.79
C ASP A 313 -16.64 -25.07 -24.26
N SER A 314 -15.47 -25.44 -23.72
CA SER A 314 -15.18 -25.33 -22.29
C SER A 314 -13.83 -24.67 -22.00
N PHE A 315 -13.73 -23.99 -20.85
CA PHE A 315 -12.53 -23.27 -20.46
C PHE A 315 -12.36 -23.13 -18.94
N GLY A 316 -11.19 -22.66 -18.51
CA GLY A 316 -10.88 -22.32 -17.12
C GLY A 316 -10.53 -23.53 -16.24
N ASN A 317 -10.62 -23.37 -14.92
CA ASN A 317 -10.25 -24.42 -13.97
C ASN A 317 -11.05 -25.70 -14.19
N GLN A 318 -10.35 -26.82 -14.42
CA GLN A 318 -10.94 -28.13 -14.74
C GLN A 318 -11.94 -28.11 -15.91
N CYS A 319 -11.88 -27.09 -16.78
CA CYS A 319 -12.83 -26.93 -17.90
C CYS A 319 -14.30 -26.86 -17.47
N LEU A 320 -14.59 -26.33 -16.28
CA LEU A 320 -15.95 -26.28 -15.74
C LEU A 320 -16.79 -25.12 -16.29
N ARG A 321 -16.19 -24.18 -17.02
CA ARG A 321 -16.90 -23.02 -17.59
C ARG A 321 -17.15 -23.24 -19.07
N ASN A 322 -18.33 -22.86 -19.55
CA ASN A 322 -18.71 -23.03 -20.95
C ASN A 322 -18.47 -21.75 -21.74
N CYS A 323 -17.96 -21.89 -22.96
CA CYS A 323 -17.82 -20.80 -23.91
C CYS A 323 -19.18 -20.15 -24.22
N SER A 324 -19.18 -18.85 -24.50
CA SER A 324 -20.39 -18.16 -24.93
C SER A 324 -20.87 -18.69 -26.29
N GLN A 325 -22.17 -18.95 -26.40
CA GLN A 325 -22.81 -19.30 -27.67
C GLN A 325 -22.79 -18.15 -28.68
N ASN A 326 -22.49 -16.93 -28.22
CA ASN A 326 -22.40 -15.75 -29.07
C ASN A 326 -20.97 -15.53 -29.60
N CYS A 327 -20.03 -16.45 -29.42
CA CYS A 327 -18.77 -16.40 -30.15
C CYS A 327 -19.00 -16.58 -31.66
N LEU A 328 -18.29 -15.81 -32.48
CA LEU A 328 -18.39 -15.86 -33.95
C LEU A 328 -18.00 -17.23 -34.53
N SER A 329 -17.09 -17.93 -33.86
CA SER A 329 -16.74 -19.31 -34.15
C SER A 329 -16.36 -20.01 -32.85
N SER A 330 -17.08 -21.05 -32.49
CA SER A 330 -16.69 -21.97 -31.43
C SER A 330 -15.49 -22.83 -31.89
N PRO A 331 -14.52 -23.14 -31.00
CA PRO A 331 -14.51 -22.87 -29.55
C PRO A 331 -13.77 -21.59 -29.12
N CYS A 332 -14.15 -21.04 -27.96
CA CYS A 332 -13.44 -19.94 -27.30
C CYS A 332 -12.09 -20.42 -26.72
N ASN A 333 -11.24 -19.47 -26.31
CA ASN A 333 -9.95 -19.77 -25.72
C ASN A 333 -10.12 -20.69 -24.50
N HIS A 334 -9.51 -21.86 -24.54
CA HIS A 334 -9.67 -22.92 -23.54
C HIS A 334 -9.13 -22.53 -22.15
N VAL A 335 -8.32 -21.48 -22.03
CA VAL A 335 -7.85 -20.96 -20.74
C VAL A 335 -8.74 -19.80 -20.27
N THR A 336 -8.94 -18.78 -21.11
CA THR A 336 -9.54 -17.50 -20.69
C THR A 336 -11.04 -17.38 -20.95
N GLY A 337 -11.58 -18.19 -21.85
CA GLY A 337 -12.99 -18.11 -22.28
C GLY A 337 -13.27 -17.06 -23.34
N GLU A 338 -12.22 -16.44 -23.89
CA GLU A 338 -12.33 -15.34 -24.84
C GLU A 338 -12.64 -15.85 -26.25
N CYS A 339 -13.56 -15.18 -26.93
CA CYS A 339 -13.90 -15.47 -28.31
C CYS A 339 -12.86 -14.79 -29.21
N ASP A 340 -11.75 -15.48 -29.51
CA ASP A 340 -10.61 -14.93 -30.26
C ASP A 340 -10.98 -14.37 -31.65
N ARG A 341 -12.12 -14.77 -32.20
CA ARG A 341 -12.65 -14.29 -33.49
C ARG A 341 -13.79 -13.27 -33.36
N GLY A 342 -14.06 -12.79 -32.15
CA GLY A 342 -15.12 -11.83 -31.85
C GLY A 342 -16.51 -12.47 -31.67
N CYS A 343 -17.52 -11.60 -31.64
CA CYS A 343 -18.89 -11.86 -31.25
C CYS A 343 -19.89 -11.82 -32.40
N ASN A 344 -20.92 -12.63 -32.25
CA ASN A 344 -22.12 -12.62 -33.07
C ASN A 344 -22.84 -11.26 -33.01
N LYS A 345 -23.67 -10.98 -34.03
CA LYS A 345 -24.40 -9.71 -34.12
C LYS A 345 -25.17 -9.40 -32.84
N GLY A 346 -25.02 -8.18 -32.35
CA GLY A 346 -25.75 -7.72 -31.17
C GLY A 346 -25.06 -7.99 -29.84
N TRP A 347 -23.83 -8.52 -29.87
CA TRP A 347 -23.06 -8.87 -28.68
C TRP A 347 -21.64 -8.30 -28.73
N GLU A 348 -21.11 -7.94 -27.56
CA GLU A 348 -19.77 -7.38 -27.38
C GLU A 348 -19.08 -7.95 -26.12
N LYS A 349 -17.88 -7.41 -25.83
CA LYS A 349 -16.89 -7.90 -24.85
C LYS A 349 -16.14 -9.14 -25.30
N LEU A 350 -15.01 -9.40 -24.65
CA LEU A 350 -14.06 -10.46 -25.02
C LEU A 350 -14.66 -11.87 -24.98
N ASN A 351 -15.72 -12.10 -24.20
CA ASN A 351 -16.44 -13.36 -24.07
C ASN A 351 -17.86 -13.33 -24.65
N CYS A 352 -18.26 -12.25 -25.33
CA CYS A 352 -19.56 -12.14 -26.02
C CYS A 352 -20.78 -12.42 -25.14
N THR A 353 -20.78 -12.00 -23.87
CA THR A 353 -21.90 -12.20 -22.94
C THR A 353 -22.81 -10.99 -22.79
N GLU A 354 -22.40 -9.82 -23.30
CA GLU A 354 -23.16 -8.57 -23.16
C GLU A 354 -23.74 -8.12 -24.50
N LYS A 355 -24.92 -7.48 -24.47
CA LYS A 355 -25.55 -6.88 -25.65
C LYS A 355 -24.81 -5.60 -26.05
N CYS A 356 -24.89 -5.20 -27.31
CA CYS A 356 -24.37 -3.91 -27.76
C CYS A 356 -24.91 -2.75 -26.92
N GLY A 357 -24.03 -1.84 -26.55
CA GLY A 357 -24.37 -0.58 -25.92
C GLY A 357 -25.30 0.31 -26.76
N PRO A 358 -25.87 1.37 -26.15
CA PRO A 358 -26.80 2.26 -26.82
C PRO A 358 -26.20 2.88 -28.09
N GLY A 359 -26.92 2.78 -29.20
CA GLY A 359 -26.50 3.38 -30.48
C GLY A 359 -25.47 2.56 -31.28
N THR A 360 -25.17 1.32 -30.90
CA THR A 360 -24.35 0.40 -31.70
C THR A 360 -25.07 -0.93 -31.98
N PHE A 361 -24.74 -1.56 -33.09
CA PHE A 361 -25.34 -2.82 -33.54
C PHE A 361 -24.39 -3.62 -34.43
N GLY A 362 -24.84 -4.80 -34.90
CA GLY A 362 -24.06 -5.63 -35.84
C GLY A 362 -22.99 -6.48 -35.14
N TRP A 363 -22.09 -7.08 -35.92
CA TRP A 363 -21.04 -7.97 -35.41
C TRP A 363 -20.06 -7.20 -34.54
N ASN A 364 -19.73 -7.73 -33.35
CA ASN A 364 -18.92 -7.02 -32.34
C ASN A 364 -19.45 -5.61 -32.00
N CYS A 365 -20.72 -5.32 -32.29
CA CYS A 365 -21.28 -3.98 -32.11
C CYS A 365 -20.50 -2.89 -32.86
N SER A 366 -19.92 -3.25 -34.00
CA SER A 366 -19.05 -2.35 -34.78
C SER A 366 -19.81 -1.35 -35.63
N GLU A 367 -21.11 -1.55 -35.84
CA GLU A 367 -21.96 -0.65 -36.62
C GLU A 367 -22.61 0.40 -35.69
N LYS A 368 -22.73 1.65 -36.14
CA LYS A 368 -23.34 2.74 -35.37
C LYS A 368 -24.71 3.09 -35.93
N CYS A 369 -25.67 3.30 -35.04
CA CYS A 369 -27.00 3.76 -35.40
C CYS A 369 -26.94 5.25 -35.73
N ASN A 370 -27.27 5.59 -36.97
CA ASN A 370 -27.31 6.99 -37.41
C ASN A 370 -28.71 7.56 -37.20
N GLY A 371 -28.78 8.73 -36.57
CA GLY A 371 -30.03 9.48 -36.45
C GLY A 371 -31.08 8.89 -35.50
N CYS A 372 -30.91 7.69 -34.92
CA CYS A 372 -31.85 7.16 -33.92
C CYS A 372 -31.78 7.95 -32.59
N THR A 373 -32.91 8.12 -31.90
CA THR A 373 -32.94 8.58 -30.49
C THR A 373 -32.34 7.52 -29.56
N GLU A 374 -31.77 7.92 -28.42
CA GLU A 374 -30.78 7.15 -27.62
C GLU A 374 -31.21 5.74 -27.17
N ASP A 375 -32.50 5.40 -27.20
CA ASP A 375 -33.01 4.05 -26.83
C ASP A 375 -33.83 3.34 -27.93
N SER A 376 -33.91 3.92 -29.13
CA SER A 376 -34.76 3.37 -30.20
C SER A 376 -34.03 2.41 -31.13
N CYS A 377 -32.70 2.31 -31.05
CA CYS A 377 -31.91 1.50 -31.96
C CYS A 377 -31.86 0.03 -31.55
N ASP A 378 -32.32 -0.85 -32.44
CA ASP A 378 -32.21 -2.30 -32.25
C ASP A 378 -30.74 -2.76 -32.30
N HIS A 379 -30.27 -3.35 -31.20
CA HIS A 379 -28.87 -3.75 -31.03
C HIS A 379 -28.40 -4.83 -32.01
N ILE A 380 -29.29 -5.53 -32.72
CA ILE A 380 -28.92 -6.56 -33.70
C ILE A 380 -28.92 -6.00 -35.12
N SER A 381 -29.93 -5.20 -35.46
CA SER A 381 -30.28 -4.81 -36.82
C SER A 381 -30.12 -3.32 -37.14
N GLY A 382 -29.94 -2.47 -36.13
CA GLY A 382 -29.74 -1.03 -36.30
C GLY A 382 -31.01 -0.25 -36.65
N VAL A 383 -32.17 -0.89 -36.60
CA VAL A 383 -33.47 -0.27 -36.95
C VAL A 383 -33.93 0.63 -35.80
N CYS A 384 -34.36 1.86 -36.10
CA CYS A 384 -34.99 2.72 -35.11
C CYS A 384 -36.47 2.30 -34.94
N THR A 385 -36.83 1.76 -33.78
CA THR A 385 -38.09 1.00 -33.57
C THR A 385 -39.32 1.83 -33.19
N ASN A 386 -39.26 3.18 -33.23
CA ASN A 386 -40.35 4.09 -32.86
C ASN A 386 -40.76 5.07 -33.98
N ILE A 387 -42.04 5.47 -34.01
CA ILE A 387 -42.62 6.41 -35.00
C ILE A 387 -42.00 7.83 -34.95
N SER A 388 -41.37 8.19 -33.82
CA SER A 388 -40.58 9.42 -33.64
C SER A 388 -39.08 9.12 -33.42
N GLY A 389 -38.60 8.00 -33.95
CA GLY A 389 -37.26 7.47 -33.66
C GLY A 389 -36.10 8.25 -34.26
N CYS A 390 -36.34 9.24 -35.13
CA CYS A 390 -35.30 10.04 -35.76
C CYS A 390 -35.06 11.36 -35.00
N LYS A 391 -33.78 11.68 -34.78
CA LYS A 391 -33.32 12.96 -34.23
C LYS A 391 -33.68 14.12 -35.18
N PRO A 392 -33.88 15.35 -34.66
CA PRO A 392 -34.03 16.56 -35.49
C PRO A 392 -32.91 16.67 -36.53
N GLY A 393 -33.21 17.25 -37.70
CA GLY A 393 -32.26 17.33 -38.82
C GLY A 393 -32.27 16.12 -39.76
N TYR A 394 -33.07 15.09 -39.45
CA TYR A 394 -33.28 13.92 -40.29
C TYR A 394 -34.75 13.76 -40.71
N GLU A 395 -34.96 13.33 -41.95
CA GLU A 395 -36.26 12.91 -42.45
C GLU A 395 -36.69 11.60 -41.80
N TYR A 396 -38.00 11.42 -41.62
CA TYR A 396 -38.56 10.18 -41.08
C TYR A 396 -38.18 8.97 -41.95
N GLY A 397 -37.56 7.96 -41.33
CA GLY A 397 -37.21 6.72 -42.01
C GLY A 397 -36.74 5.62 -41.07
N ARG A 398 -36.80 4.35 -41.51
CA ARG A 398 -36.48 3.15 -40.72
C ARG A 398 -35.06 3.14 -40.10
N TYR A 399 -34.14 3.89 -40.71
CA TYR A 399 -32.75 4.03 -40.29
C TYR A 399 -32.31 5.50 -40.14
N CYS A 400 -33.25 6.46 -40.19
CA CYS A 400 -32.99 7.89 -40.03
C CYS A 400 -31.73 8.40 -40.78
N ASN A 401 -31.57 7.98 -42.04
CA ASN A 401 -30.32 8.12 -42.78
C ASN A 401 -30.30 9.31 -43.76
N LYS A 402 -31.41 10.04 -43.89
CA LYS A 402 -31.52 11.18 -44.81
C LYS A 402 -31.67 12.48 -44.02
N THR A 403 -30.76 13.41 -44.25
CA THR A 403 -30.76 14.74 -43.60
C THR A 403 -31.77 15.68 -44.27
N CYS A 404 -32.15 16.76 -43.58
CA CYS A 404 -32.99 17.79 -44.16
C CYS A 404 -32.40 18.39 -45.44
N SER A 405 -33.29 18.67 -46.39
CA SER A 405 -32.94 19.40 -47.60
C SER A 405 -32.59 20.85 -47.26
N ALA A 406 -31.79 21.50 -48.11
CA ALA A 406 -31.42 22.90 -47.92
C ALA A 406 -32.67 23.77 -47.63
N TRP A 407 -32.53 24.71 -46.70
CA TRP A 407 -33.56 25.62 -46.20
C TRP A 407 -34.60 25.01 -45.25
N TYR A 408 -34.51 23.72 -44.94
CA TYR A 408 -35.40 23.05 -43.99
C TYR A 408 -34.63 22.54 -42.76
N PHE A 409 -35.26 22.59 -41.60
CA PHE A 409 -34.66 22.19 -40.33
C PHE A 409 -35.68 21.59 -39.35
N GLY A 410 -35.18 21.05 -38.23
CA GLY A 410 -36.01 20.53 -37.13
C GLY A 410 -36.47 19.09 -37.31
N ALA A 411 -37.43 18.64 -36.49
CA ALA A 411 -37.94 17.28 -36.56
C ALA A 411 -38.70 17.03 -37.87
N ASN A 412 -38.36 15.94 -38.57
CA ASN A 412 -38.88 15.60 -39.90
C ASN A 412 -38.71 16.70 -40.95
N CYS A 413 -37.79 17.67 -40.74
CA CYS A 413 -37.49 18.73 -41.71
C CYS A 413 -38.70 19.57 -42.10
N THR A 414 -39.59 19.84 -41.14
CA THR A 414 -40.88 20.51 -41.39
C THR A 414 -40.80 22.02 -41.35
N ASN A 415 -39.74 22.60 -40.76
CA ASN A 415 -39.59 24.05 -40.62
C ASN A 415 -38.74 24.60 -41.76
N TYR A 416 -39.18 25.71 -42.36
CA TYR A 416 -38.45 26.41 -43.43
C TYR A 416 -37.85 27.72 -42.90
N CYS A 417 -36.60 28.02 -43.28
CA CYS A 417 -35.90 29.24 -42.87
C CYS A 417 -35.76 30.25 -44.02
N ASN A 418 -36.01 31.54 -43.76
CA ASN A 418 -35.86 32.61 -44.75
C ASN A 418 -34.48 33.30 -44.68
N CYS A 419 -33.40 32.52 -44.58
CA CYS A 419 -32.03 33.06 -44.55
C CYS A 419 -31.64 33.71 -45.90
N ARG A 420 -30.80 34.73 -45.87
CA ARG A 420 -30.53 35.58 -47.04
C ARG A 420 -29.76 34.89 -48.17
N GLU A 421 -28.53 34.43 -47.91
CA GLU A 421 -27.61 33.95 -48.97
C GLU A 421 -27.27 32.46 -48.83
N SER A 422 -27.39 31.89 -47.63
CA SER A 422 -27.01 30.50 -47.32
C SER A 422 -28.14 29.74 -46.61
N PRO A 423 -28.27 28.40 -46.82
CA PRO A 423 -29.21 27.57 -46.06
C PRO A 423 -28.96 27.64 -44.55
N CYS A 424 -30.01 27.55 -43.74
CA CYS A 424 -29.88 27.43 -42.29
C CYS A 424 -29.24 26.11 -41.85
N ASP A 425 -28.75 26.08 -40.61
CA ASP A 425 -28.38 24.84 -39.94
C ASP A 425 -29.58 23.87 -39.89
N ILE A 426 -29.36 22.63 -40.34
CA ILE A 426 -30.42 21.62 -40.48
C ILE A 426 -31.00 21.15 -39.13
N PHE A 427 -30.29 21.39 -38.02
CA PHE A 427 -30.71 20.99 -36.69
C PHE A 427 -31.44 22.14 -35.97
N SER A 428 -30.86 23.34 -35.94
CA SER A 428 -31.36 24.50 -35.19
C SER A 428 -32.15 25.51 -36.03
N GLY A 429 -31.98 25.52 -37.34
CA GLY A 429 -32.57 26.51 -38.24
C GLY A 429 -31.83 27.85 -38.27
N GLU A 430 -30.70 27.96 -37.59
CA GLU A 430 -29.98 29.22 -37.42
C GLU A 430 -29.29 29.69 -38.72
N CYS A 431 -29.43 30.98 -39.04
CA CYS A 431 -28.78 31.61 -40.20
C CYS A 431 -27.43 32.20 -39.77
N SER A 432 -26.35 31.40 -39.84
CA SER A 432 -25.11 31.66 -39.10
C SER A 432 -24.30 32.92 -39.48
N THR A 433 -24.52 33.56 -40.65
CA THR A 433 -23.72 34.75 -41.07
C THR A 433 -24.46 35.86 -41.79
N ASP A 434 -25.55 35.57 -42.52
CA ASP A 434 -26.07 36.53 -43.53
C ASP A 434 -27.40 37.20 -43.13
N GLY A 435 -27.95 36.84 -41.97
CA GLY A 435 -29.24 37.33 -41.47
C GLY A 435 -30.44 36.92 -42.31
N CYS A 436 -31.58 37.55 -42.02
CA CYS A 436 -32.88 37.29 -42.63
C CYS A 436 -33.11 38.09 -43.90
N LYS A 437 -33.86 37.51 -44.85
CA LYS A 437 -34.38 38.25 -46.02
C LYS A 437 -35.27 39.41 -45.57
N ARG A 438 -35.48 40.38 -46.47
CA ARG A 438 -36.36 41.53 -46.20
C ARG A 438 -37.73 41.06 -45.75
N GLY A 439 -38.27 41.67 -44.70
CA GLY A 439 -39.57 41.30 -44.15
C GLY A 439 -39.53 40.18 -43.09
N TRP A 440 -38.36 39.61 -42.78
CA TRP A 440 -38.21 38.49 -41.84
C TRP A 440 -37.22 38.80 -40.71
N ASP A 441 -37.47 38.22 -39.54
CA ASP A 441 -36.74 38.39 -38.27
C ASP A 441 -36.65 37.05 -37.50
N GLY A 442 -35.82 37.02 -36.45
CA GLY A 442 -35.56 35.87 -35.60
C GLY A 442 -34.31 35.08 -36.02
N VAL A 443 -33.75 34.30 -35.09
CA VAL A 443 -32.49 33.56 -35.28
C VAL A 443 -32.58 32.54 -36.44
N SER A 444 -33.79 32.06 -36.73
CA SER A 444 -34.10 31.13 -37.82
C SER A 444 -34.87 31.78 -38.99
N CYS A 445 -35.08 33.09 -38.96
CA CYS A 445 -35.78 33.85 -40.00
C CYS A 445 -37.17 33.29 -40.36
N ASP A 446 -37.91 32.86 -39.35
CA ASP A 446 -39.24 32.26 -39.45
C ASP A 446 -40.36 33.21 -39.00
N LYS A 447 -40.02 34.44 -38.58
CA LYS A 447 -40.97 35.46 -38.13
C LYS A 447 -41.01 36.64 -39.10
N GLU A 448 -42.19 37.17 -39.37
CA GLU A 448 -42.35 38.39 -40.17
C GLU A 448 -42.02 39.64 -39.33
N CYS A 449 -41.58 40.73 -39.97
CA CYS A 449 -41.31 41.99 -39.28
C CYS A 449 -42.51 42.49 -38.48
N THR A 450 -42.22 43.00 -37.28
CA THR A 450 -43.25 43.63 -36.44
C THR A 450 -43.68 44.98 -37.02
N TYR A 451 -44.94 45.37 -36.81
CA TYR A 451 -45.52 46.63 -37.30
C TYR A 451 -44.62 47.84 -36.98
N GLY A 452 -44.32 48.65 -38.00
CA GLY A 452 -43.43 49.81 -37.90
C GLY A 452 -41.96 49.56 -38.28
N TYR A 453 -41.58 48.31 -38.56
CA TYR A 453 -40.23 47.93 -38.97
C TYR A 453 -40.19 47.24 -40.34
N PHE A 454 -39.11 47.43 -41.10
CA PHE A 454 -38.97 46.92 -42.46
C PHE A 454 -37.52 46.63 -42.87
N GLY A 455 -37.34 45.91 -43.98
CA GLY A 455 -36.03 45.64 -44.56
C GLY A 455 -35.38 44.35 -44.04
N PHE A 456 -34.07 44.19 -44.28
CA PHE A 456 -33.32 43.01 -43.83
C PHE A 456 -33.24 42.99 -42.30
N ASN A 457 -33.47 41.83 -41.69
CA ASN A 457 -33.61 41.68 -40.22
C ASN A 457 -34.60 42.66 -39.56
N CYS A 458 -35.46 43.31 -40.36
CA CYS A 458 -36.35 44.37 -39.89
C CYS A 458 -35.61 45.56 -39.22
N ASP A 459 -34.37 45.85 -39.64
CA ASP A 459 -33.55 46.91 -39.05
C ASP A 459 -34.03 48.34 -39.40
N GLY A 460 -34.84 48.51 -40.45
CA GLY A 460 -35.40 49.80 -40.86
C GLY A 460 -36.65 50.16 -40.07
N PHE A 461 -36.86 51.44 -39.77
CA PHE A 461 -38.04 51.94 -39.03
C PHE A 461 -38.85 52.92 -39.88
N CYS A 462 -40.18 52.75 -39.91
CA CYS A 462 -41.13 53.58 -40.67
C CYS A 462 -41.23 55.01 -40.10
N ALA A 463 -40.27 55.88 -40.38
CA ALA A 463 -40.26 57.25 -39.88
C ALA A 463 -41.13 58.17 -40.76
N HIS A 464 -42.02 58.93 -40.12
CA HIS A 464 -42.82 60.00 -40.75
C HIS A 464 -43.90 59.58 -41.78
N CYS A 465 -44.20 58.28 -41.89
CA CYS A 465 -45.42 57.79 -42.53
C CYS A 465 -46.66 58.13 -41.69
N LEU A 466 -47.77 58.50 -42.33
CA LEU A 466 -49.08 58.58 -41.66
C LEU A 466 -49.44 57.21 -41.04
N ASN A 467 -49.93 57.21 -39.79
CA ASN A 467 -50.23 56.02 -38.97
C ASN A 467 -49.05 55.06 -38.68
N GLU A 468 -47.80 55.49 -38.92
CA GLU A 468 -46.58 54.69 -38.70
C GLU A 468 -46.59 53.35 -39.48
N SER A 469 -47.41 53.25 -40.53
CA SER A 469 -47.52 52.06 -41.36
C SER A 469 -46.68 52.21 -42.62
N CYS A 470 -45.76 51.26 -42.84
CA CYS A 470 -45.03 51.15 -44.09
C CYS A 470 -44.85 49.68 -44.46
N SER A 471 -44.60 49.42 -45.74
CA SER A 471 -44.37 48.06 -46.24
C SER A 471 -43.15 47.44 -45.55
N VAL A 472 -43.35 46.26 -44.93
CA VAL A 472 -42.31 45.53 -44.18
C VAL A 472 -41.12 45.09 -45.05
N PHE A 473 -41.26 45.14 -46.37
CA PHE A 473 -40.21 44.74 -47.31
C PHE A 473 -39.32 45.91 -47.75
N ASP A 474 -39.90 47.08 -48.01
CA ASP A 474 -39.21 48.19 -48.68
C ASP A 474 -39.41 49.57 -48.05
N GLY A 475 -40.26 49.71 -47.02
CA GLY A 475 -40.36 50.92 -46.22
C GLY A 475 -41.30 51.99 -46.77
N ASN A 476 -41.98 51.73 -47.88
CA ASN A 476 -42.83 52.71 -48.52
C ASN A 476 -44.11 52.97 -47.70
N CYS A 477 -44.41 54.26 -47.49
CA CYS A 477 -45.57 54.73 -46.75
C CYS A 477 -46.79 54.82 -47.68
N THR A 478 -47.64 53.79 -47.67
CA THR A 478 -48.80 53.71 -48.58
C THR A 478 -49.90 54.73 -48.26
N ASP A 479 -49.94 55.21 -47.02
CA ASP A 479 -50.97 56.15 -46.53
C ASP A 479 -50.55 57.62 -46.63
N GLY A 480 -49.36 57.89 -47.20
CA GLY A 480 -48.79 59.22 -47.37
C GLY A 480 -47.96 59.70 -46.17
N CYS A 481 -47.49 60.94 -46.26
CA CYS A 481 -46.50 61.53 -45.33
C CYS A 481 -47.12 62.56 -44.38
N TYR A 482 -46.55 62.70 -43.17
CA TYR A 482 -46.89 63.83 -42.29
C TYR A 482 -46.53 65.18 -42.93
N THR A 483 -47.31 66.21 -42.61
CA THR A 483 -47.16 67.58 -43.14
C THR A 483 -45.72 68.10 -43.03
N GLY A 484 -45.15 68.49 -44.17
CA GLY A 484 -43.77 68.96 -44.29
C GLY A 484 -42.78 67.91 -44.77
N TYR A 485 -43.22 66.67 -44.98
CA TYR A 485 -42.43 65.58 -45.56
C TYR A 485 -43.06 65.07 -46.88
N SER A 486 -42.23 64.58 -47.79
CA SER A 486 -42.59 64.08 -49.12
C SER A 486 -41.66 62.94 -49.55
N GLY A 487 -41.95 62.27 -50.66
CA GLY A 487 -41.26 61.06 -51.12
C GLY A 487 -41.94 59.76 -50.66
N ASP A 488 -41.67 58.65 -51.33
CA ASP A 488 -42.37 57.36 -51.10
C ASP A 488 -42.12 56.76 -49.71
N MET A 489 -41.01 57.12 -49.05
CA MET A 489 -40.68 56.78 -47.66
C MET A 489 -40.80 57.98 -46.70
N CYS A 490 -41.35 59.10 -47.15
CA CYS A 490 -41.58 60.30 -46.32
C CYS A 490 -40.33 60.90 -45.66
N ASP A 491 -39.18 60.80 -46.33
CA ASP A 491 -37.87 61.23 -45.85
C ASP A 491 -37.44 62.63 -46.35
N ILE A 492 -38.20 63.25 -47.26
CA ILE A 492 -37.84 64.54 -47.88
C ILE A 492 -38.61 65.70 -47.24
N LYS A 493 -37.91 66.62 -46.55
CA LYS A 493 -38.53 67.78 -45.86
C LYS A 493 -38.72 69.00 -46.79
N GLU A 494 -39.95 69.46 -46.99
CA GLU A 494 -40.33 70.59 -47.87
C GLU A 494 -40.20 71.96 -47.16
N LEU A 495 -39.43 72.90 -47.73
CA LEU A 495 -39.17 74.24 -47.19
C LEU A 495 -40.01 75.32 -47.90
N SER A 496 -41.05 75.85 -47.27
CA SER A 496 -41.84 76.97 -47.80
C SER A 496 -41.16 78.33 -47.57
N LYS A 497 -40.94 79.14 -48.62
CA LYS A 497 -40.56 80.56 -48.54
C LYS A 497 -41.73 81.49 -48.94
N LYS A 498 -42.00 82.52 -48.16
CA LYS A 498 -42.31 83.87 -48.69
C LYS A 498 -41.88 84.97 -47.71
N GLN A 499 -41.06 85.90 -48.21
CA GLN A 499 -40.41 87.00 -47.46
C GLN A 499 -41.38 88.12 -47.09
N ILE A 500 -41.19 88.76 -45.92
CA ILE A 500 -41.37 90.20 -45.57
C ILE A 500 -40.96 90.40 -44.09
N SER A 501 -40.29 91.52 -43.81
CA SER A 501 -39.74 92.08 -42.55
C SER A 501 -40.72 93.08 -41.87
N PRO A 502 -40.41 93.84 -40.78
CA PRO A 502 -39.41 93.74 -39.69
C PRO A 502 -40.02 93.95 -38.25
N SER A 503 -39.14 93.90 -37.23
CA SER A 503 -39.16 94.65 -35.94
C SER A 503 -40.08 94.14 -34.80
N SER A 504 -39.77 94.26 -33.50
CA SER A 504 -38.54 94.44 -32.70
C SER A 504 -38.97 94.49 -31.21
N ASP A 505 -38.18 93.86 -30.34
CA ASP A 505 -37.99 94.13 -28.89
C ASP A 505 -39.08 93.83 -27.84
N PRO A 506 -38.72 93.68 -26.53
CA PRO A 506 -37.40 93.41 -25.92
C PRO A 506 -37.40 92.30 -24.81
N GLY A 507 -36.21 91.87 -24.39
CA GLY A 507 -35.92 91.67 -22.95
C GLY A 507 -35.63 90.25 -22.43
N PRO A 508 -34.92 90.12 -21.28
CA PRO A 508 -34.05 88.99 -20.94
C PRO A 508 -34.49 88.18 -19.68
N ALA A 509 -33.70 87.13 -19.35
CA ALA A 509 -33.36 86.63 -18.00
C ALA A 509 -33.93 85.27 -17.47
N ILE A 510 -32.99 84.35 -17.17
CA ILE A 510 -32.74 83.62 -15.90
C ILE A 510 -33.72 82.52 -15.40
N GLY A 511 -33.24 81.27 -15.36
CA GLY A 511 -32.78 80.59 -14.13
C GLY A 511 -33.69 79.60 -13.36
N GLY A 512 -33.05 78.51 -12.89
CA GLY A 512 -33.42 77.68 -11.71
C GLY A 512 -34.53 76.64 -11.97
N VAL A 513 -34.39 75.34 -11.69
CA VAL A 513 -33.69 74.64 -10.61
C VAL A 513 -33.18 73.30 -11.14
N VAL A 514 -31.94 73.29 -11.59
CA VAL A 514 -31.11 72.10 -11.82
C VAL A 514 -30.24 71.98 -10.57
N GLY A 515 -30.44 70.98 -9.71
CA GLY A 515 -29.58 70.88 -8.52
C GLY A 515 -29.84 69.84 -7.44
N ALA A 516 -30.91 69.04 -7.45
CA ALA A 516 -31.12 68.08 -6.33
C ALA A 516 -31.60 66.68 -6.70
N ILE A 517 -32.31 66.47 -7.83
CA ILE A 517 -32.85 65.15 -8.19
C ILE A 517 -31.98 64.43 -9.24
N LEU A 518 -31.21 65.19 -10.04
CA LEU A 518 -30.19 64.66 -10.95
C LEU A 518 -28.91 64.18 -10.24
N ILE A 519 -28.64 64.66 -9.01
CA ILE A 519 -27.47 64.23 -8.22
C ILE A 519 -27.67 62.83 -7.59
N VAL A 520 -28.89 62.45 -7.18
CA VAL A 520 -29.15 61.12 -6.58
C VAL A 520 -29.03 60.00 -7.62
N ILE A 521 -29.49 60.23 -8.85
CA ILE A 521 -29.50 59.24 -9.94
C ILE A 521 -28.08 59.04 -10.50
N ILE A 522 -27.28 60.11 -10.58
CA ILE A 522 -25.86 60.03 -10.95
C ILE A 522 -25.05 59.29 -9.86
N VAL A 523 -25.35 59.48 -8.57
CA VAL A 523 -24.68 58.75 -7.47
C VAL A 523 -24.94 57.24 -7.52
N VAL A 524 -26.17 56.80 -7.84
CA VAL A 524 -26.50 55.36 -7.98
C VAL A 524 -25.83 54.74 -9.21
N ILE A 525 -25.77 55.46 -10.33
CA ILE A 525 -25.14 54.99 -11.57
C ILE A 525 -23.61 54.94 -11.42
N ILE A 526 -22.99 55.90 -10.73
CA ILE A 526 -21.57 55.83 -10.37
C ILE A 526 -21.30 54.64 -9.44
N ALA A 527 -22.16 54.37 -8.44
CA ALA A 527 -21.98 53.24 -7.52
C ALA A 527 -22.02 51.87 -8.23
N VAL A 528 -22.92 51.68 -9.20
CA VAL A 528 -23.03 50.42 -9.97
C VAL A 528 -21.89 50.24 -10.97
N ILE A 529 -21.42 51.33 -11.60
CA ILE A 529 -20.25 51.29 -12.50
C ILE A 529 -18.96 51.02 -11.71
N ILE A 530 -18.80 51.56 -10.50
CA ILE A 530 -17.69 51.24 -9.59
C ILE A 530 -17.75 49.77 -9.17
N TYR A 531 -18.93 49.21 -8.87
CA TYR A 531 -19.07 47.81 -8.48
C TYR A 531 -18.70 46.84 -9.62
N ARG A 532 -19.02 47.17 -10.88
CA ARG A 532 -18.83 46.25 -12.03
C ARG A 532 -17.54 46.45 -12.84
N ARG A 533 -16.72 47.47 -12.58
CA ARG A 533 -15.36 47.57 -13.16
C ARG A 533 -14.23 47.12 -12.24
N ARG A 534 -14.52 46.64 -11.03
CA ARG A 534 -13.50 46.13 -10.08
C ARG A 534 -13.32 44.61 -10.04
N SER A 535 -13.94 43.84 -10.92
CA SER A 535 -13.71 42.38 -11.01
C SER A 535 -13.49 41.93 -12.46
N ALA A 536 -12.37 42.35 -13.05
CA ALA A 536 -11.61 41.62 -14.07
C ALA A 536 -10.27 42.33 -14.38
N SER A 537 -9.18 41.61 -14.11
CA SER A 537 -7.83 41.67 -14.74
C SER A 537 -6.71 42.57 -14.16
N ARG A 538 -5.72 41.84 -13.61
CA ARG A 538 -4.27 42.08 -13.39
C ARG A 538 -3.77 42.51 -11.99
N PRO A 539 -2.65 41.92 -11.51
CA PRO A 539 -1.82 42.52 -10.47
C PRO A 539 -0.92 43.60 -11.10
N ASN A 540 -0.82 44.75 -10.44
CA ASN A 540 0.45 45.41 -10.12
C ASN A 540 0.21 46.58 -9.15
N GLN A 541 0.72 46.37 -7.92
CA GLN A 541 1.32 47.31 -6.96
C GLN A 541 0.82 48.77 -6.82
N CYS A 542 0.62 49.19 -5.57
CA CYS A 542 1.03 50.52 -5.13
C CYS A 542 1.96 50.40 -3.92
N LEU A 543 3.17 50.90 -4.12
CA LEU A 543 4.06 51.49 -3.14
C LEU A 543 3.36 52.63 -2.39
N SER A 544 3.85 52.94 -1.19
CA SER A 544 3.99 54.33 -0.75
C SER A 544 5.45 54.62 -0.45
N ASP A 545 5.91 55.66 -1.13
CA ASP A 545 6.88 56.68 -0.74
C ASP A 545 8.40 56.40 -0.73
N GLY A 546 9.12 57.25 -1.48
CA GLY A 546 10.39 57.82 -1.00
C GLY A 546 11.60 57.82 -1.94
N GLU A 547 11.64 58.79 -2.85
CA GLU A 547 12.81 59.56 -3.33
C GLU A 547 13.92 58.98 -4.26
N HIS A 548 14.10 59.74 -5.36
CA HIS A 548 15.35 60.29 -5.93
C HIS A 548 16.12 59.65 -7.12
N LEU A 549 16.07 60.42 -8.24
CA LEU A 549 17.15 60.86 -9.16
C LEU A 549 17.86 59.90 -10.17
N SER A 550 17.72 60.32 -11.44
CA SER A 550 18.74 60.45 -12.52
C SER A 550 19.23 59.27 -13.36
N GLY A 551 19.17 59.46 -14.70
CA GLY A 551 20.37 59.33 -15.55
C GLY A 551 20.36 58.41 -16.79
N THR A 552 19.99 58.98 -17.95
CA THR A 552 20.71 58.98 -19.26
C THR A 552 21.22 57.70 -19.99
N ALA A 553 20.81 57.62 -21.28
CA ALA A 553 21.59 57.36 -22.54
C ALA A 553 22.32 55.99 -22.74
N GLU A 554 22.60 55.39 -23.92
CA GLU A 554 22.44 55.61 -25.38
C GLU A 554 22.99 54.33 -26.11
N ASN A 555 22.55 54.04 -27.36
CA ASN A 555 23.32 53.52 -28.55
C ASN A 555 24.13 52.17 -28.48
N THR A 556 24.35 51.29 -29.49
CA THR A 556 24.22 51.28 -30.98
C THR A 556 24.66 49.90 -31.60
N TYR A 557 24.14 49.53 -32.80
CA TYR A 557 24.72 48.78 -33.99
C TYR A 557 25.44 47.39 -33.84
N ILE A 558 25.54 46.40 -34.77
CA ILE A 558 25.22 46.14 -36.23
C ILE A 558 25.42 44.61 -36.58
N ASN A 559 24.59 44.07 -37.51
CA ASN A 559 24.66 43.00 -38.58
C ASN A 559 25.37 41.61 -38.40
N HIS A 560 25.10 40.48 -39.10
CA HIS A 560 24.65 40.09 -40.49
C HIS A 560 24.05 38.62 -40.47
N ASP A 561 22.96 38.16 -41.13
CA ASP A 561 22.58 37.92 -42.58
C ASP A 561 22.65 36.38 -42.98
N PRO A 562 22.09 35.84 -44.11
CA PRO A 562 20.67 35.53 -44.43
C PRO A 562 20.37 34.13 -45.10
N SER A 563 19.08 33.85 -45.44
CA SER A 563 18.70 32.99 -46.60
C SER A 563 17.31 33.35 -47.21
N PRO A 564 17.07 33.19 -48.55
CA PRO A 564 15.78 33.47 -49.22
C PRO A 564 15.11 32.27 -49.94
N LYS A 565 13.90 32.54 -50.48
CA LYS A 565 12.80 31.64 -50.93
C LYS A 565 12.83 31.20 -52.42
N SER A 566 12.11 30.09 -52.71
CA SER A 566 11.03 29.90 -53.75
C SER A 566 11.12 28.71 -54.77
N MET A 567 9.93 28.05 -54.93
CA MET A 567 9.29 27.16 -55.96
C MET A 567 9.89 26.99 -57.39
N ASN A 568 9.68 25.93 -58.22
CA ASN A 568 8.56 24.97 -58.50
C ASN A 568 8.99 23.72 -59.36
N ILE A 569 8.32 22.56 -59.15
CA ILE A 569 7.76 21.50 -60.07
C ILE A 569 8.64 20.75 -61.12
N PHE A 570 8.63 19.39 -61.11
CA PHE A 570 8.32 18.45 -62.25
C PHE A 570 8.25 16.95 -61.80
N VAL A 571 7.62 16.09 -62.62
CA VAL A 571 6.83 14.87 -62.30
C VAL A 571 7.45 13.53 -62.81
N ASN A 572 7.18 12.42 -62.08
CA ASN A 572 7.11 10.95 -62.40
C ASN A 572 8.27 10.10 -62.98
N LYS A 573 8.60 8.99 -62.26
CA LYS A 573 8.48 7.53 -62.60
C LYS A 573 9.31 6.68 -61.60
N GLY A 574 8.70 5.84 -60.74
CA GLY A 574 8.59 4.34 -60.82
C GLY A 574 9.91 3.60 -60.47
N CYS A 575 10.07 2.64 -59.55
CA CYS A 575 9.19 1.70 -58.82
C CYS A 575 9.83 1.28 -57.46
N ASP A 576 9.05 0.55 -56.64
CA ASP A 576 9.39 -0.31 -55.49
C ASP A 576 9.69 0.31 -54.11
N ALA A 577 8.63 0.41 -53.27
CA ALA A 577 8.70 0.16 -51.82
C ALA A 577 7.29 -0.13 -51.25
N CYS A 578 7.06 -1.33 -50.71
CA CYS A 578 5.96 -1.59 -49.78
C CYS A 578 6.50 -1.39 -48.36
N LEU A 579 5.98 -0.37 -47.66
CA LEU A 579 5.70 -0.29 -46.21
C LEU A 579 5.67 1.21 -45.80
N GLU A 580 4.46 1.80 -45.74
CA GLU A 580 4.22 3.08 -45.05
C GLU A 580 3.21 2.88 -43.92
N ASP A 581 3.69 3.10 -42.70
CA ASP A 581 3.17 3.99 -41.66
C ASP A 581 1.66 4.24 -41.56
N VAL A 582 1.04 3.58 -40.58
CA VAL A 582 -0.19 4.07 -39.94
C VAL A 582 0.19 5.15 -38.94
N THR A 583 0.04 6.40 -39.35
CA THR A 583 -0.02 7.54 -38.42
C THR A 583 -1.33 7.45 -37.64
N VAL A 584 -1.24 7.08 -36.35
CA VAL A 584 -2.38 7.17 -35.43
C VAL A 584 -2.58 8.64 -35.07
N SER A 585 -3.57 9.26 -35.69
CA SER A 585 -4.12 10.55 -35.26
C SER A 585 -4.77 10.40 -33.88
N LEU A 586 -4.21 11.11 -32.89
CA LEU A 586 -4.79 11.33 -31.57
C LEU A 586 -6.25 11.83 -31.68
N PRO A 587 -7.22 11.29 -30.92
CA PRO A 587 -8.53 11.91 -30.80
C PRO A 587 -8.40 13.18 -29.94
N GLN A 588 -8.68 14.34 -30.52
CA GLN A 588 -8.88 15.58 -29.76
C GLN A 588 -10.36 15.87 -29.51
N LYS A 589 -10.61 16.37 -28.29
CA LYS A 589 -11.83 16.99 -27.73
C LYS A 589 -12.83 16.06 -27.03
N HIS A 590 -12.40 15.43 -25.94
CA HIS A 590 -13.20 15.51 -24.71
C HIS A 590 -12.92 16.88 -24.08
N ALA A 591 -13.97 17.63 -23.73
CA ALA A 591 -13.82 18.81 -22.91
C ALA A 591 -13.04 18.42 -21.64
N LYS A 592 -11.93 19.09 -21.36
CA LYS A 592 -11.09 18.86 -20.18
C LYS A 592 -12.00 19.05 -18.96
N ALA A 593 -12.46 17.97 -18.34
CA ALA A 593 -13.14 18.08 -17.05
C ALA A 593 -12.15 18.74 -16.09
N ASP A 594 -12.57 19.81 -15.44
CA ASP A 594 -11.73 20.53 -14.48
C ASP A 594 -11.69 19.71 -13.19
N TYR A 595 -10.54 19.10 -12.91
CA TYR A 595 -10.30 18.27 -11.72
C TYR A 595 -9.69 19.08 -10.57
N LYS A 596 -9.60 20.41 -10.72
CA LYS A 596 -9.09 21.29 -9.66
C LYS A 596 -9.99 21.26 -8.44
N ILE A 597 -9.38 21.03 -7.29
CA ILE A 597 -10.03 20.99 -5.99
C ILE A 597 -9.44 22.13 -5.16
N ALA A 598 -10.28 23.12 -4.82
CA ALA A 598 -9.89 24.13 -3.85
C ALA A 598 -9.55 23.46 -2.52
N ILE A 599 -8.50 23.93 -1.83
CA ILE A 599 -8.04 23.30 -0.57
C ILE A 599 -9.17 23.25 0.47
N ALA A 600 -9.99 24.29 0.54
CA ALA A 600 -11.14 24.37 1.44
C ALA A 600 -12.18 23.25 1.19
N ASP A 601 -12.30 22.78 -0.05
CA ASP A 601 -13.26 21.76 -0.46
C ASP A 601 -12.69 20.35 -0.41
N LEU A 602 -11.38 20.17 -0.18
CA LEU A 602 -10.71 18.87 -0.24
C LEU A 602 -11.36 17.82 0.67
N LYS A 603 -11.70 18.19 1.92
CA LYS A 603 -12.41 17.31 2.86
C LYS A 603 -13.77 16.87 2.34
N LYS A 604 -14.51 17.80 1.71
CA LYS A 604 -15.84 17.52 1.15
C LYS A 604 -15.72 16.56 -0.03
N VAL A 605 -14.78 16.82 -0.95
CA VAL A 605 -14.53 15.99 -2.13
C VAL A 605 -14.13 14.57 -1.73
N ILE A 606 -13.26 14.41 -0.73
CA ILE A 606 -12.89 13.08 -0.20
C ILE A 606 -14.12 12.33 0.30
N ASN A 607 -14.95 12.97 1.14
CA ASN A 607 -16.16 12.35 1.68
C ASN A 607 -17.20 12.00 0.60
N GLU A 608 -17.25 12.75 -0.50
CA GLU A 608 -18.13 12.46 -1.64
C GLU A 608 -17.61 11.25 -2.42
N LYS A 609 -16.32 11.22 -2.75
CA LYS A 609 -15.68 10.12 -3.49
C LYS A 609 -15.68 8.79 -2.75
N GLN A 610 -15.65 8.80 -1.41
CA GLN A 610 -15.76 7.59 -0.60
C GLN A 610 -17.14 6.92 -0.72
N LYS A 611 -18.20 7.66 -1.05
CA LYS A 611 -19.57 7.13 -1.05
C LYS A 611 -19.92 6.34 -2.32
N ASP A 612 -19.26 6.61 -3.43
CA ASP A 612 -19.67 6.14 -4.75
C ASP A 612 -18.56 5.46 -5.56
N GLU A 613 -17.52 4.96 -4.88
CA GLU A 613 -16.27 4.47 -5.51
C GLU A 613 -15.62 5.53 -6.43
N GLY A 614 -15.84 6.82 -6.16
CA GLY A 614 -15.39 7.93 -7.00
C GLY A 614 -13.87 7.97 -7.19
N PHE A 615 -13.10 7.56 -6.18
CA PHE A 615 -11.64 7.44 -6.30
C PHE A 615 -11.21 6.40 -7.32
N LYS A 616 -11.79 5.20 -7.26
CA LYS A 616 -11.50 4.12 -8.18
C LYS A 616 -11.90 4.49 -9.61
N LYS A 617 -13.08 5.08 -9.79
CA LYS A 617 -13.55 5.57 -11.10
C LYS A 617 -12.61 6.60 -11.70
N GLU A 618 -12.15 7.57 -10.91
CA GLU A 618 -11.18 8.58 -11.37
C GLU A 618 -9.82 7.94 -11.70
N TYR A 619 -9.34 7.05 -10.83
CA TYR A 619 -8.09 6.34 -11.02
C TYR A 619 -8.09 5.45 -12.28
N ASP A 620 -9.22 4.83 -12.60
CA ASP A 620 -9.39 3.97 -13.78
C ASP A 620 -9.29 4.74 -15.11
N ILE A 621 -9.48 6.07 -15.10
CA ILE A 621 -9.31 6.94 -16.28
C ILE A 621 -7.82 7.19 -16.59
N LEU A 622 -6.92 7.06 -15.60
CA LEU A 622 -5.50 7.32 -15.80
C LEU A 622 -4.87 6.35 -16.80
N PRO A 623 -4.02 6.82 -17.74
CA PRO A 623 -3.39 5.96 -18.73
C PRO A 623 -2.51 4.91 -18.06
N ARG A 624 -2.63 3.64 -18.48
CA ARG A 624 -1.86 2.51 -17.93
C ARG A 624 -0.90 1.95 -18.97
N GLY A 625 0.22 1.42 -18.49
CA GLY A 625 1.20 0.74 -19.34
C GLY A 625 2.13 1.69 -20.08
N LEU A 626 2.58 1.25 -21.25
CA LEU A 626 3.58 1.92 -22.08
C LEU A 626 2.92 2.95 -23.00
N VAL A 627 3.16 4.23 -22.74
CA VAL A 627 2.60 5.35 -23.53
C VAL A 627 3.67 5.99 -24.43
N HIS A 628 4.96 5.81 -24.09
CA HIS A 628 6.10 6.34 -24.83
C HIS A 628 7.17 5.27 -25.10
N ALA A 629 8.12 5.59 -26.00
CA ALA A 629 9.25 4.73 -26.34
C ALA A 629 10.12 4.41 -25.11
N HIS A 630 10.65 3.18 -25.06
CA HIS A 630 11.43 2.61 -23.95
C HIS A 630 12.53 1.66 -24.47
N MET A 631 12.99 1.91 -25.69
CA MET A 631 13.87 1.04 -26.46
C MET A 631 15.17 0.76 -25.69
N GLU A 632 15.72 1.75 -25.00
CA GLU A 632 16.99 1.63 -24.28
C GLU A 632 16.92 0.63 -23.13
N GLY A 633 15.82 0.65 -22.37
CA GLY A 633 15.60 -0.29 -21.27
C GLY A 633 15.33 -1.72 -21.72
N SER A 634 14.96 -1.91 -22.99
CA SER A 634 14.63 -3.21 -23.59
C SER A 634 15.83 -3.93 -24.24
N LYS A 635 16.94 -3.22 -24.47
CA LYS A 635 18.18 -3.79 -25.04
C LYS A 635 18.69 -4.96 -24.21
N GLU A 636 19.21 -6.01 -24.86
CA GLU A 636 19.68 -7.25 -24.21
C GLU A 636 20.69 -6.99 -23.08
N GLU A 637 21.65 -6.07 -23.31
CA GLU A 637 22.65 -5.67 -22.31
C GLU A 637 22.06 -4.98 -21.06
N ASN A 638 20.88 -4.37 -21.20
CA ASN A 638 20.21 -3.60 -20.14
C ASN A 638 19.12 -4.40 -19.40
N LYS A 639 18.63 -5.51 -19.96
CA LYS A 639 17.58 -6.33 -19.33
C LYS A 639 17.94 -6.77 -17.91
N LEU A 640 19.19 -7.17 -17.67
CA LEU A 640 19.66 -7.60 -16.35
C LEU A 640 19.74 -6.44 -15.33
N LYS A 641 19.73 -5.19 -15.78
CA LYS A 641 19.70 -4.00 -14.93
C LYS A 641 18.29 -3.68 -14.43
N ASN A 642 17.24 -4.20 -15.07
CA ASN A 642 15.85 -4.03 -14.64
C ASN A 642 15.47 -5.01 -13.52
N ARG A 643 14.77 -4.54 -12.49
CA ARG A 643 14.21 -5.41 -11.43
C ARG A 643 12.97 -6.16 -11.89
N PHE A 644 12.14 -5.51 -12.70
CA PHE A 644 10.91 -6.09 -13.24
C PHE A 644 10.93 -6.03 -14.76
N LEU A 645 10.44 -7.10 -15.39
CA LEU A 645 10.36 -7.20 -16.85
C LEU A 645 9.28 -6.31 -17.47
N ALA A 646 8.43 -5.67 -16.66
CA ALA A 646 7.34 -4.83 -17.11
C ALA A 646 7.47 -3.38 -16.59
N THR A 647 8.65 -2.98 -16.11
CA THR A 647 8.87 -1.62 -15.58
C THR A 647 10.16 -1.05 -16.14
N TRP A 648 10.02 -0.07 -17.02
CA TRP A 648 11.12 0.60 -17.70
C TRP A 648 11.04 2.13 -17.48
N PRO A 649 12.15 2.86 -17.59
CA PRO A 649 12.09 4.28 -17.86
C PRO A 649 11.71 4.52 -19.34
N TYR A 650 11.04 5.62 -19.64
CA TYR A 650 10.88 6.06 -21.03
C TYR A 650 12.17 6.71 -21.54
N ASP A 651 12.43 6.59 -22.84
CA ASP A 651 13.70 7.03 -23.44
C ASP A 651 13.93 8.54 -23.32
N HIS A 652 12.86 9.35 -23.34
CA HIS A 652 12.96 10.82 -23.31
C HIS A 652 13.24 11.39 -21.91
N SER A 653 12.86 10.66 -20.86
CA SER A 653 12.95 11.10 -19.46
C SER A 653 13.95 10.30 -18.63
N ARG A 654 14.54 9.22 -19.19
CA ARG A 654 15.53 8.39 -18.50
C ARG A 654 16.77 9.20 -18.12
N ILE A 655 17.46 8.74 -17.08
CA ILE A 655 18.79 9.25 -16.77
C ILE A 655 19.80 8.54 -17.69
N VAL A 656 20.64 9.34 -18.35
CA VAL A 656 21.76 8.89 -19.19
C VAL A 656 23.04 8.97 -18.37
N LEU A 657 23.66 7.84 -18.05
CA LEU A 657 24.92 7.80 -17.31
C LEU A 657 26.11 8.15 -18.22
N THR A 658 27.01 9.00 -17.73
CA THR A 658 28.18 9.48 -18.47
C THR A 658 29.48 8.76 -18.04
N GLY A 659 30.51 8.75 -18.89
CA GLY A 659 31.83 8.17 -18.56
C GLY A 659 31.97 6.67 -18.85
N GLU A 660 33.07 6.06 -18.37
CA GLU A 660 33.45 4.67 -18.64
C GLU A 660 32.52 3.69 -17.90
N THR A 661 31.37 3.42 -18.50
CA THR A 661 30.39 2.44 -18.04
C THR A 661 30.12 1.43 -19.16
N LYS A 662 29.75 0.19 -18.81
CA LYS A 662 29.44 -0.84 -19.82
C LYS A 662 28.20 -0.51 -20.66
N SER A 663 27.28 0.28 -20.10
CA SER A 663 26.21 0.96 -20.84
C SER A 663 25.76 2.19 -20.05
N ASP A 664 25.23 3.20 -20.76
CA ASP A 664 24.72 4.48 -20.26
C ASP A 664 23.39 4.35 -19.47
N TYR A 665 22.92 3.12 -19.26
CA TYR A 665 21.59 2.84 -18.76
C TYR A 665 21.52 2.63 -17.25
N ILE A 666 20.53 3.27 -16.63
CA ILE A 666 19.97 2.97 -15.32
C ILE A 666 18.44 3.04 -15.38
N ASN A 667 17.75 2.17 -14.64
CA ASN A 667 16.29 2.21 -14.55
C ASN A 667 15.82 3.30 -13.58
N ALA A 668 15.81 4.53 -14.07
CA ALA A 668 15.34 5.72 -13.38
C ALA A 668 14.87 6.77 -14.39
N SER A 669 13.93 7.63 -13.99
CA SER A 669 13.42 8.74 -14.80
C SER A 669 13.48 10.05 -14.01
N PHE A 670 13.76 11.16 -14.69
CA PHE A 670 13.46 12.49 -14.17
C PHE A 670 11.94 12.66 -14.09
N ILE A 671 11.47 13.36 -13.07
CA ILE A 671 10.07 13.75 -12.89
C ILE A 671 10.05 15.23 -12.55
N ASP A 672 9.15 15.97 -13.19
CA ASP A 672 8.97 17.41 -12.97
C ASP A 672 8.06 17.68 -11.76
N SER A 673 8.30 18.78 -11.05
CA SER A 673 7.30 19.38 -10.16
C SER A 673 6.50 20.44 -10.92
N TYR A 674 5.56 21.10 -10.26
CA TYR A 674 4.86 22.26 -10.84
C TYR A 674 5.77 23.46 -11.10
N GLU A 675 6.92 23.54 -10.42
CA GLU A 675 7.77 24.74 -10.39
C GLU A 675 9.14 24.52 -11.00
N LYS A 676 9.56 23.25 -11.08
CA LYS A 676 10.92 22.89 -11.42
C LYS A 676 10.94 21.65 -12.28
N GLU A 677 11.52 21.79 -13.47
CA GLU A 677 11.89 20.66 -14.31
C GLU A 677 12.94 19.80 -13.61
N LYS A 678 12.82 18.48 -13.74
CA LYS A 678 13.74 17.51 -13.13
C LYS A 678 13.88 17.71 -11.62
N ALA A 679 12.78 18.05 -10.95
CA ALA A 679 12.74 18.20 -9.50
C ALA A 679 13.06 16.89 -8.77
N TYR A 680 12.67 15.76 -9.35
CA TYR A 680 12.85 14.44 -8.76
C TYR A 680 13.52 13.45 -9.72
N ILE A 681 14.08 12.40 -9.13
CA ILE A 681 14.48 11.19 -9.84
C ILE A 681 13.69 10.02 -9.23
N ALA A 682 12.77 9.45 -10.02
CA ALA A 682 12.06 8.23 -9.67
C ALA A 682 12.86 7.01 -10.13
N SER A 683 13.37 6.22 -9.18
CA SER A 683 14.30 5.11 -9.46
C SER A 683 13.79 3.78 -8.93
N GLN A 684 14.19 2.66 -9.56
CA GLN A 684 13.99 1.34 -8.97
C GLN A 684 14.88 1.13 -7.73
N GLY A 685 14.49 0.23 -6.84
CA GLY A 685 15.37 -0.23 -5.75
C GLY A 685 16.61 -0.94 -6.32
N PRO A 686 17.84 -0.48 -6.01
CA PRO A 686 19.07 -1.02 -6.58
C PRO A 686 19.16 -2.55 -6.46
N LYS A 687 19.69 -3.19 -7.51
CA LYS A 687 20.06 -4.62 -7.55
C LYS A 687 21.56 -4.75 -7.33
N LYS A 688 22.06 -5.95 -7.01
CA LYS A 688 23.50 -6.17 -6.74
C LYS A 688 24.38 -5.67 -7.88
N ASN A 689 23.95 -5.92 -9.11
CA ASN A 689 24.64 -5.50 -10.34
C ASN A 689 24.41 -4.04 -10.74
N THR A 690 23.57 -3.28 -10.03
CA THR A 690 23.28 -1.86 -10.35
C THR A 690 23.59 -0.89 -9.21
N ILE A 691 24.17 -1.35 -8.08
CA ILE A 691 24.57 -0.47 -6.96
C ILE A 691 25.58 0.58 -7.44
N ARG A 692 26.54 0.18 -8.28
CA ARG A 692 27.53 1.07 -8.86
C ARG A 692 26.90 2.14 -9.74
N ASP A 693 26.01 1.74 -10.63
CA ASP A 693 25.28 2.66 -11.52
C ASP A 693 24.41 3.63 -10.72
N PHE A 694 23.79 3.16 -9.62
CA PHE A 694 23.00 4.02 -8.72
C PHE A 694 23.85 5.11 -8.07
N TRP A 695 25.00 4.76 -7.45
CA TRP A 695 25.86 5.79 -6.86
C TRP A 695 26.54 6.69 -7.88
N HIS A 696 26.78 6.19 -9.09
CA HIS A 696 27.23 7.00 -10.20
C HIS A 696 26.16 8.05 -10.58
N MET A 697 24.89 7.66 -10.67
CA MET A 697 23.76 8.59 -10.86
C MET A 697 23.69 9.64 -9.74
N ILE A 698 23.77 9.23 -8.46
CA ILE A 698 23.78 10.17 -7.31
C ILE A 698 24.91 11.19 -7.45
N TRP A 699 26.10 10.74 -7.85
CA TRP A 699 27.24 11.62 -8.07
C TRP A 699 27.08 12.53 -9.29
N GLN A 700 26.62 12.01 -10.42
CA GLN A 700 26.44 12.78 -11.64
C GLN A 700 25.42 13.91 -11.44
N GLU A 701 24.25 13.57 -10.89
CA GLU A 701 23.11 14.47 -10.75
C GLU A 701 23.18 15.35 -9.49
N LYS A 702 24.33 15.33 -8.78
CA LYS A 702 24.56 16.13 -7.57
C LYS A 702 23.52 15.93 -6.47
N VAL A 703 22.91 14.75 -6.41
CA VAL A 703 21.87 14.43 -5.45
C VAL A 703 22.43 14.53 -4.03
N ASN A 704 21.70 15.24 -3.17
CA ASN A 704 21.99 15.34 -1.74
C ASN A 704 20.96 14.61 -0.86
N THR A 705 19.80 14.25 -1.41
CA THR A 705 18.68 13.63 -0.66
C THR A 705 18.16 12.40 -1.36
N ILE A 706 18.07 11.30 -0.61
CA ILE A 706 17.53 10.03 -1.06
C ILE A 706 16.38 9.64 -0.14
N VAL A 707 15.20 9.40 -0.71
CA VAL A 707 14.00 8.94 -0.01
C VAL A 707 13.69 7.51 -0.46
N MET A 708 13.86 6.56 0.47
CA MET A 708 13.59 5.14 0.31
C MET A 708 12.26 4.79 1.00
N VAL A 709 11.24 4.42 0.23
CA VAL A 709 9.88 4.10 0.74
C VAL A 709 9.55 2.61 0.59
N THR A 710 10.49 1.74 0.99
CA THR A 710 10.33 0.27 0.98
C THR A 710 11.26 -0.38 2.00
N LYS A 711 10.90 -1.54 2.54
CA LYS A 711 11.89 -2.37 3.26
C LYS A 711 12.83 -3.07 2.27
N LEU A 712 13.94 -3.61 2.75
CA LEU A 712 14.84 -4.43 1.94
C LEU A 712 14.15 -5.73 1.50
N GLU A 713 13.39 -6.33 2.41
CA GLU A 713 12.63 -7.56 2.22
C GLU A 713 11.23 -7.43 2.82
N GLU A 714 10.25 -8.02 2.12
CA GLU A 714 8.83 -8.00 2.46
C GLU A 714 8.28 -9.39 2.10
N GLU A 715 7.60 -10.07 3.03
CA GLU A 715 7.15 -11.47 2.87
C GLU A 715 8.25 -12.45 2.35
N ARG A 716 9.48 -12.32 2.85
CA ARG A 716 10.68 -13.06 2.37
C ARG A 716 11.05 -12.81 0.90
N ARG A 717 10.43 -11.83 0.24
CA ARG A 717 10.78 -11.38 -1.12
C ARG A 717 11.66 -10.15 -1.06
N LYS A 718 12.76 -10.19 -1.81
CA LYS A 718 13.71 -9.09 -1.86
C LYS A 718 13.20 -7.93 -2.71
N LYS A 719 12.94 -6.78 -2.07
CA LYS A 719 12.42 -5.56 -2.70
C LYS A 719 13.52 -4.59 -3.10
N CYS A 720 14.61 -4.53 -2.34
CA CYS A 720 15.75 -3.65 -2.58
C CYS A 720 17.04 -4.30 -2.03
N GLU A 721 18.19 -4.07 -2.66
CA GLU A 721 19.47 -4.39 -2.05
C GLU A 721 19.88 -3.29 -1.06
N GLN A 722 20.65 -3.65 -0.04
CA GLN A 722 21.33 -2.65 0.77
C GLN A 722 22.48 -2.05 -0.05
N TYR A 723 22.35 -0.77 -0.38
CA TYR A 723 23.33 -0.03 -1.19
C TYR A 723 24.13 0.99 -0.36
N TRP A 724 24.05 0.92 0.97
CA TRP A 724 24.77 1.78 1.90
C TRP A 724 25.61 0.95 2.90
N PRO A 725 26.61 1.54 3.59
CA PRO A 725 27.45 0.81 4.54
C PRO A 725 26.65 0.10 5.66
N GLN A 726 27.22 -0.95 6.26
CA GLN A 726 26.48 -1.76 7.24
C GLN A 726 26.22 -1.06 8.58
N SER A 727 27.12 -0.17 9.02
CA SER A 727 26.99 0.55 10.29
C SER A 727 27.81 1.84 10.29
N ILE A 728 27.64 2.65 11.35
CA ILE A 728 28.33 3.93 11.53
C ILE A 728 29.86 3.74 11.45
N ASN A 729 30.52 4.68 10.78
CA ASN A 729 31.96 4.71 10.48
C ASN A 729 32.47 3.55 9.60
N LYS A 730 31.63 2.59 9.21
CA LYS A 730 32.01 1.61 8.18
C LYS A 730 32.02 2.26 6.81
N VAL A 731 32.91 1.74 5.97
CA VAL A 731 33.12 2.19 4.60
C VAL A 731 32.56 1.16 3.65
N MET A 732 31.80 1.60 2.66
CA MET A 732 31.46 0.80 1.48
C MET A 732 32.23 1.38 0.30
N LEU A 733 33.00 0.54 -0.38
CA LEU A 733 33.68 0.89 -1.62
C LEU A 733 32.87 0.33 -2.78
N VAL A 734 32.50 1.20 -3.71
CA VAL A 734 31.75 0.86 -4.92
C VAL A 734 32.50 1.45 -6.10
N ASP A 735 33.39 0.66 -6.70
CA ASP A 735 34.27 1.14 -7.77
C ASP A 735 35.08 2.37 -7.31
N ASN A 736 34.96 3.51 -7.98
CA ASN A 736 35.62 4.77 -7.60
C ASN A 736 34.92 5.53 -6.46
N TYR A 737 33.78 5.05 -5.97
CA TYR A 737 33.02 5.70 -4.91
C TYR A 737 33.35 5.14 -3.54
N ARG A 738 33.65 6.05 -2.61
CA ARG A 738 33.83 5.74 -1.20
C ARG A 738 32.68 6.32 -0.40
N LEU A 739 31.97 5.46 0.29
CA LEU A 739 30.81 5.81 1.11
C LEU A 739 31.11 5.57 2.58
N VAL A 740 30.90 6.59 3.40
CA VAL A 740 31.11 6.51 4.85
C VAL A 740 29.83 6.89 5.57
N MET A 741 29.28 5.98 6.37
CA MET A 741 28.14 6.30 7.22
C MET A 741 28.63 7.12 8.42
N LYS A 742 28.09 8.33 8.60
CA LYS A 742 28.45 9.23 9.72
C LYS A 742 27.41 9.28 10.82
N LYS A 743 26.14 9.10 10.47
CA LYS A 743 25.02 9.06 11.42
C LYS A 743 24.02 8.02 10.93
N GLU A 744 23.45 7.25 11.85
CA GLU A 744 22.27 6.42 11.63
C GLU A 744 21.37 6.57 12.86
N ILE A 745 20.09 6.88 12.65
CA ILE A 745 19.10 7.05 13.69
C ILE A 745 17.89 6.20 13.34
N GLN A 746 17.58 5.25 14.21
CA GLN A 746 16.44 4.35 14.06
C GLN A 746 15.22 4.92 14.80
N HIS A 747 14.40 5.70 14.09
CA HIS A 747 13.11 6.13 14.62
C HIS A 747 12.09 4.98 14.52
N THR A 748 10.97 5.14 15.21
CA THR A 748 9.86 4.16 15.17
C THR A 748 9.28 3.98 13.76
N VAL A 749 9.23 5.07 12.97
CA VAL A 749 8.53 5.09 11.66
C VAL A 749 9.48 5.05 10.46
N TYR A 750 10.72 5.52 10.63
CA TYR A 750 11.71 5.63 9.57
C TYR A 750 13.13 5.52 10.12
N VAL A 751 14.10 5.38 9.23
CA VAL A 751 15.53 5.44 9.54
C VAL A 751 16.13 6.64 8.82
N TYR A 752 16.90 7.43 9.54
CA TYR A 752 17.67 8.53 8.95
C TYR A 752 19.16 8.17 8.94
N ARG A 753 19.84 8.38 7.81
CA ARG A 753 21.28 8.19 7.67
C ARG A 753 21.93 9.40 7.04
N LEU A 754 23.10 9.77 7.56
CA LEU A 754 23.99 10.74 6.94
C LEU A 754 25.18 9.98 6.35
N ILE A 755 25.29 9.98 5.03
CA ILE A 755 26.34 9.27 4.28
C ILE A 755 27.25 10.31 3.62
N ILE A 756 28.55 10.16 3.78
CA ILE A 756 29.54 10.95 3.04
C ILE A 756 29.96 10.17 1.81
N LEU A 757 29.68 10.74 0.64
CA LEU A 757 30.04 10.20 -0.67
C LEU A 757 31.28 10.93 -1.19
N GLN A 758 32.31 10.18 -1.54
CA GLN A 758 33.55 10.69 -2.15
C GLN A 758 33.79 9.98 -3.48
N ASN A 759 34.32 10.70 -4.46
CA ASN A 759 34.79 10.11 -5.72
C ASN A 759 36.32 10.11 -5.74
N ASN A 760 36.92 8.93 -5.62
CA ASN A 760 38.36 8.73 -5.52
C ASN A 760 39.11 8.98 -6.85
N SER A 761 38.42 9.03 -7.98
CA SER A 761 39.03 9.37 -9.28
C SER A 761 39.38 10.86 -9.40
N LEU A 762 38.79 11.72 -8.56
CA LEU A 762 39.01 13.15 -8.62
C LEU A 762 40.17 13.57 -7.71
N LYS A 763 41.14 14.31 -8.28
CA LYS A 763 42.31 14.83 -7.55
C LYS A 763 41.93 15.77 -6.38
N ASN A 764 40.77 16.42 -6.46
CA ASN A 764 40.31 17.42 -5.49
C ASN A 764 39.61 16.83 -4.25
N LYS A 765 39.48 15.48 -4.13
CA LYS A 765 38.81 14.80 -3.01
C LYS A 765 37.47 15.44 -2.62
N GLN A 766 36.66 15.86 -3.60
CA GLN A 766 35.34 16.42 -3.30
C GLN A 766 34.49 15.39 -2.52
N GLU A 767 33.91 15.85 -1.42
CA GLU A 767 32.99 15.08 -0.60
C GLU A 767 31.59 15.67 -0.68
N ARG A 768 30.57 14.82 -0.62
CA ARG A 768 29.17 15.23 -0.61
C ARG A 768 28.44 14.58 0.54
N LYS A 769 27.60 15.36 1.22
CA LYS A 769 26.70 14.88 2.26
C LYS A 769 25.42 14.39 1.61
N ILE A 770 25.07 13.14 1.87
CA ILE A 770 23.86 12.48 1.38
C ILE A 770 22.96 12.21 2.58
N HIS A 771 21.80 12.85 2.59
CA HIS A 771 20.72 12.62 3.54
C HIS A 771 19.86 11.46 3.01
N HIS A 772 19.91 10.32 3.67
CA HIS A 772 19.14 9.13 3.30
C HIS A 772 18.03 8.89 4.31
N PHE A 773 16.80 9.01 3.84
CA PHE A 773 15.57 8.81 4.60
C PHE A 773 14.92 7.51 4.18
N HIS A 774 14.66 6.62 5.12
CA HIS A 774 14.14 5.29 4.85
C HIS A 774 12.85 5.05 5.63
N PHE A 775 11.71 5.20 4.97
CA PHE A 775 10.40 4.93 5.57
C PHE A 775 10.17 3.41 5.70
N THR A 776 9.90 2.93 6.92
CA THR A 776 9.82 1.49 7.22
C THR A 776 8.42 1.01 7.57
N GLN A 777 7.43 1.92 7.66
CA GLN A 777 6.05 1.62 8.07
C GLN A 777 5.06 1.58 6.89
N TRP A 778 5.55 1.36 5.67
CA TRP A 778 4.67 1.01 4.55
C TRP A 778 4.39 -0.50 4.61
N PRO A 779 3.12 -0.94 4.74
CA PRO A 779 2.81 -2.36 4.84
C PRO A 779 3.04 -3.10 3.51
N ASP A 780 3.27 -4.41 3.61
CA ASP A 780 3.51 -5.29 2.46
C ASP A 780 2.26 -5.38 1.57
N HIS A 781 1.07 -5.41 2.19
CA HIS A 781 -0.23 -5.26 1.56
C HIS A 781 -0.92 -3.96 2.03
N GLY A 782 -1.43 -3.18 1.09
CA GLY A 782 -2.15 -1.93 1.36
C GLY A 782 -1.26 -0.67 1.39
N VAL A 783 -1.67 0.29 2.20
CA VAL A 783 -1.13 1.67 2.24
C VAL A 783 -0.77 2.09 3.67
N PRO A 784 0.17 3.03 3.86
CA PRO A 784 0.57 3.47 5.18
C PRO A 784 -0.50 4.34 5.82
N ASP A 785 -0.44 4.46 7.13
CA ASP A 785 -1.17 5.50 7.86
C ASP A 785 -0.74 6.89 7.37
N SER A 786 -1.72 7.70 6.96
CA SER A 786 -1.52 9.01 6.34
C SER A 786 -0.81 10.00 7.28
N VAL A 787 -1.06 9.94 8.60
CA VAL A 787 -0.39 10.80 9.59
C VAL A 787 1.10 10.45 9.69
N LYS A 788 1.45 9.16 9.78
CA LYS A 788 2.84 8.71 9.80
C LYS A 788 3.59 9.09 8.52
N LEU A 789 2.95 8.98 7.36
CA LEU A 789 3.54 9.36 6.08
C LEU A 789 3.79 10.87 6.01
N VAL A 790 2.83 11.69 6.48
CA VAL A 790 2.97 13.14 6.55
C VAL A 790 4.07 13.57 7.52
N ASN A 791 4.18 12.95 8.69
CA ASN A 791 5.25 13.26 9.65
C ASN A 791 6.64 12.91 9.08
N PHE A 792 6.76 11.77 8.38
CA PHE A 792 7.97 11.44 7.63
C PHE A 792 8.29 12.47 6.54
N TYR A 793 7.27 12.88 5.76
CA TYR A 793 7.40 13.90 4.74
C TYR A 793 7.91 15.24 5.32
N ARG A 794 7.30 15.75 6.40
CA ARG A 794 7.76 16.98 7.08
C ARG A 794 9.22 16.86 7.51
N LYS A 795 9.63 15.69 8.02
CA LYS A 795 11.04 15.44 8.37
C LYS A 795 11.98 15.46 7.16
N VAL A 796 11.57 14.92 6.01
CA VAL A 796 12.36 15.03 4.76
C VAL A 796 12.54 16.50 4.38
N LYS A 797 11.49 17.31 4.50
CA LYS A 797 11.50 18.74 4.13
C LYS A 797 12.17 19.66 5.15
N SER A 798 12.34 19.23 6.40
CA SER A 798 12.95 20.07 7.44
C SER A 798 14.47 20.24 7.26
N ILE A 799 15.14 19.31 6.57
CA ILE A 799 16.56 19.45 6.28
C ILE A 799 16.77 20.49 5.17
N LYS A 800 17.46 21.58 5.51
CA LYS A 800 17.89 22.61 4.56
C LYS A 800 19.00 22.05 3.65
N VAL A 801 18.59 21.52 2.52
CA VAL A 801 19.49 21.08 1.44
C VAL A 801 19.44 22.07 0.26
N ASP A 802 20.43 21.98 -0.63
CA ASP A 802 20.43 22.73 -1.87
C ASP A 802 19.25 22.29 -2.76
N ARG A 803 18.28 23.20 -2.91
CA ARG A 803 17.05 22.99 -3.67
C ARG A 803 17.28 22.96 -5.19
N GLU A 804 18.47 23.31 -5.66
CA GLU A 804 18.83 23.25 -7.09
C GLU A 804 19.06 21.82 -7.58
N THR A 805 19.27 20.85 -6.69
CA THR A 805 19.52 19.45 -7.06
C THR A 805 18.25 18.58 -6.99
N PRO A 806 18.13 17.50 -7.79
CA PRO A 806 16.97 16.60 -7.73
C PRO A 806 16.94 15.76 -6.46
N MET A 807 15.74 15.51 -5.93
CA MET A 807 15.52 14.52 -4.88
C MET A 807 15.33 13.13 -5.48
N VAL A 808 16.13 12.14 -5.08
CA VAL A 808 15.91 10.75 -5.51
C VAL A 808 14.87 10.11 -4.62
N VAL A 809 13.81 9.56 -5.21
CA VAL A 809 12.79 8.80 -4.51
C VAL A 809 12.72 7.40 -5.12
N HIS A 810 12.82 6.36 -4.30
CA HIS A 810 12.74 4.98 -4.80
C HIS A 810 11.99 4.04 -3.83
N CYS A 811 11.43 2.99 -4.41
CA CYS A 811 10.83 1.87 -3.69
C CYS A 811 11.44 0.57 -4.20
N SER A 812 10.62 -0.41 -4.61
CA SER A 812 11.10 -1.60 -5.34
C SER A 812 11.14 -1.35 -6.85
N ALA A 813 10.01 -1.04 -7.49
CA ALA A 813 9.92 -0.75 -8.93
C ALA A 813 10.17 0.73 -9.29
N GLY A 814 10.04 1.63 -8.31
CA GLY A 814 10.17 3.06 -8.52
C GLY A 814 8.96 3.72 -9.18
N VAL A 815 7.74 3.20 -8.94
CA VAL A 815 6.50 3.71 -9.56
C VAL A 815 5.36 3.94 -8.55
N GLY A 816 4.98 2.93 -7.75
CA GLY A 816 3.83 3.01 -6.84
C GLY A 816 4.05 3.92 -5.64
N ARG A 817 4.69 3.40 -4.58
CA ARG A 817 5.04 4.15 -3.37
C ARG A 817 5.87 5.40 -3.67
N THR A 818 6.78 5.30 -4.63
CA THR A 818 7.59 6.40 -5.15
C THR A 818 6.73 7.53 -5.72
N GLY A 819 5.80 7.20 -6.64
CA GLY A 819 4.91 8.19 -7.23
C GLY A 819 3.94 8.79 -6.20
N THR A 820 3.54 8.03 -5.19
CA THR A 820 2.69 8.54 -4.09
C THR A 820 3.43 9.63 -3.30
N PHE A 821 4.68 9.40 -2.92
CA PHE A 821 5.48 10.39 -2.19
C PHE A 821 5.75 11.64 -3.04
N ILE A 822 6.11 11.48 -4.32
CA ILE A 822 6.34 12.61 -5.24
C ILE A 822 5.06 13.42 -5.45
N ALA A 823 3.91 12.75 -5.62
CA ALA A 823 2.61 13.42 -5.73
C ALA A 823 2.33 14.31 -4.53
N ILE A 824 2.50 13.78 -3.31
CA ILE A 824 2.26 14.53 -2.07
C ILE A 824 3.15 15.77 -2.01
N ASP A 825 4.46 15.64 -2.28
CA ASP A 825 5.39 16.78 -2.25
C ASP A 825 5.00 17.88 -3.23
N ALA A 826 4.84 17.54 -4.52
CA ALA A 826 4.58 18.53 -5.56
C ALA A 826 3.19 19.16 -5.45
N LEU A 827 2.15 18.38 -5.12
CA LEU A 827 0.79 18.89 -4.96
C LEU A 827 0.64 19.75 -3.71
N TYR A 828 1.36 19.42 -2.62
CA TYR A 828 1.33 20.25 -1.43
C TYR A 828 2.01 21.61 -1.68
N GLU A 829 3.21 21.62 -2.28
CA GLU A 829 3.90 22.87 -2.64
C GLU A 829 3.04 23.73 -3.58
N HIS A 830 2.44 23.13 -4.60
CA HIS A 830 1.54 23.82 -5.51
C HIS A 830 0.31 24.39 -4.80
N GLY A 831 -0.37 23.58 -3.98
CA GLY A 831 -1.57 24.01 -3.28
C GLY A 831 -1.29 25.13 -2.27
N GLN A 832 -0.13 25.12 -1.61
CA GLN A 832 0.28 26.22 -0.72
C GLN A 832 0.37 27.56 -1.45
N LYS A 833 0.72 27.57 -2.75
CA LYS A 833 0.87 28.79 -3.55
C LYS A 833 -0.41 29.20 -4.27
N GLU A 834 -1.08 28.25 -4.91
CA GLU A 834 -2.20 28.51 -5.80
C GLU A 834 -3.58 28.38 -5.13
N GLY A 835 -3.65 27.77 -3.94
CA GLY A 835 -4.90 27.60 -3.19
C GLY A 835 -5.77 26.42 -3.65
N TYR A 836 -5.31 25.62 -4.61
CA TYR A 836 -5.99 24.43 -5.12
C TYR A 836 -5.00 23.32 -5.46
N VAL A 837 -5.50 22.09 -5.59
CA VAL A 837 -4.73 20.91 -6.03
C VAL A 837 -5.45 20.22 -7.20
N ASP A 838 -4.68 19.67 -8.14
CA ASP A 838 -5.21 18.83 -9.24
C ASP A 838 -4.44 17.51 -9.27
N ILE A 839 -4.92 16.55 -8.47
CA ILE A 839 -4.26 15.26 -8.27
C ILE A 839 -4.24 14.46 -9.58
N MET A 840 -5.34 14.51 -10.34
CA MET A 840 -5.51 13.79 -11.60
C MET A 840 -4.52 14.29 -12.65
N GLU A 841 -4.47 15.60 -12.88
CA GLU A 841 -3.55 16.21 -13.85
C GLU A 841 -2.08 15.95 -13.48
N TYR A 842 -1.73 16.04 -12.19
CA TYR A 842 -0.35 15.80 -11.78
C TYR A 842 0.07 14.34 -11.94
N VAL A 843 -0.78 13.39 -11.57
CA VAL A 843 -0.48 11.96 -11.76
C VAL A 843 -0.39 11.62 -13.25
N GLN A 844 -1.23 12.21 -14.11
CA GLN A 844 -1.08 12.10 -15.56
C GLN A 844 0.26 12.66 -16.05
N THR A 845 0.70 13.79 -15.50
CA THR A 845 1.98 14.42 -15.83
C THR A 845 3.14 13.50 -15.46
N MET A 846 3.18 12.98 -14.23
CA MET A 846 4.19 11.99 -13.84
C MET A 846 4.17 10.74 -14.73
N ARG A 847 2.98 10.31 -15.19
CA ARG A 847 2.84 9.14 -16.09
C ARG A 847 3.33 9.37 -17.51
N LYS A 848 3.53 10.62 -17.95
CA LYS A 848 4.23 10.94 -19.20
C LYS A 848 5.73 10.65 -19.07
N ASP A 849 6.31 10.96 -17.92
CA ASP A 849 7.75 10.78 -17.69
C ASP A 849 8.09 9.36 -17.23
N ARG A 850 7.21 8.69 -16.48
CA ARG A 850 7.46 7.32 -16.01
C ARG A 850 6.15 6.54 -15.90
N MET A 851 6.12 5.34 -16.45
CA MET A 851 4.91 4.51 -16.46
C MET A 851 4.34 4.24 -15.05
N ASN A 852 3.02 4.14 -14.97
CA ASN A 852 2.27 3.64 -13.80
C ASN A 852 2.62 4.31 -12.47
N MET A 853 3.09 5.57 -12.49
CA MET A 853 3.27 6.38 -11.27
C MET A 853 1.96 6.45 -10.50
N VAL A 854 2.02 6.20 -9.18
CA VAL A 854 0.86 5.87 -8.33
C VAL A 854 0.14 4.62 -8.87
N GLN A 855 0.55 3.45 -8.41
CA GLN A 855 0.31 2.17 -9.10
C GLN A 855 -1.03 1.52 -8.76
N THR A 856 -1.64 1.89 -7.63
CA THR A 856 -2.94 1.35 -7.21
C THR A 856 -3.90 2.47 -6.81
N HIS A 857 -5.21 2.19 -6.81
CA HIS A 857 -6.21 3.18 -6.43
C HIS A 857 -6.13 3.55 -4.94
N GLU A 858 -5.76 2.62 -4.07
CA GLU A 858 -5.55 2.88 -2.64
C GLU A 858 -4.37 3.86 -2.44
N GLN A 859 -3.31 3.74 -3.25
CA GLN A 859 -2.21 4.72 -3.23
C GLN A 859 -2.67 6.10 -3.70
N TYR A 860 -3.58 6.14 -4.67
CA TYR A 860 -4.18 7.38 -5.15
C TYR A 860 -5.01 8.05 -4.03
N GLU A 861 -5.82 7.28 -3.32
CA GLU A 861 -6.60 7.74 -2.15
C GLU A 861 -5.69 8.34 -1.06
N VAL A 862 -4.56 7.69 -0.76
CA VAL A 862 -3.60 8.20 0.24
C VAL A 862 -3.01 9.55 -0.14
N VAL A 863 -2.87 9.87 -1.42
CA VAL A 863 -2.45 11.22 -1.84
C VAL A 863 -3.46 12.26 -1.36
N PHE A 864 -4.77 12.00 -1.51
CA PHE A 864 -5.81 12.91 -1.03
C PHE A 864 -5.80 13.03 0.49
N GLU A 865 -5.71 11.91 1.20
CA GLU A 865 -5.69 11.90 2.66
C GLU A 865 -4.47 12.63 3.23
N ALA A 866 -3.29 12.39 2.66
CA ALA A 866 -2.06 13.05 3.08
C ALA A 866 -2.09 14.56 2.78
N LEU A 867 -2.65 14.99 1.65
CA LEU A 867 -2.84 16.41 1.35
C LEU A 867 -3.85 17.06 2.30
N LEU A 868 -4.98 16.39 2.58
CA LEU A 868 -5.95 16.87 3.57
C LEU A 868 -5.30 17.06 4.93
N GLU A 869 -4.52 16.08 5.36
CA GLU A 869 -3.78 16.12 6.62
C GLU A 869 -2.79 17.30 6.66
N LEU A 870 -1.99 17.47 5.59
CA LEU A 870 -1.03 18.57 5.46
C LEU A 870 -1.68 19.96 5.46
N PHE A 871 -2.83 20.13 4.80
CA PHE A 871 -3.52 21.43 4.74
C PHE A 871 -4.39 21.71 5.98
N THR A 872 -4.84 20.67 6.69
CA THR A 872 -5.66 20.84 7.91
C THR A 872 -4.80 21.13 9.14
N VAL A 873 -3.64 20.50 9.22
CA VAL A 873 -2.76 20.58 10.38
C VAL A 873 -1.50 21.36 9.98
N PRO A 874 -1.28 22.57 10.53
CA PRO A 874 -0.09 23.34 10.21
C PRO A 874 1.18 22.61 10.69
N ASP A 875 2.32 23.00 10.12
CA ASP A 875 3.61 22.62 10.67
C ASP A 875 3.82 23.38 11.98
N THR A 876 3.82 22.64 13.09
CA THR A 876 3.97 23.13 14.46
C THR A 876 5.37 22.93 15.00
N SER A 877 6.30 22.45 14.17
CA SER A 877 7.69 22.27 14.57
C SER A 877 8.42 23.62 14.69
N ILE A 878 9.09 23.83 15.81
CA ILE A 878 9.86 25.02 16.13
C ILE A 878 11.33 24.63 16.27
N ASP A 879 12.22 25.27 15.53
CA ASP A 879 13.66 25.05 15.68
C ASP A 879 14.11 25.44 17.10
N LYS A 880 14.90 24.57 17.73
CA LYS A 880 15.36 24.74 19.12
C LYS A 880 16.05 26.09 19.35
N SER A 881 16.78 26.60 18.35
CA SER A 881 17.54 27.86 18.46
C SER A 881 16.66 29.10 18.61
N VAL A 882 15.41 29.07 18.12
CA VAL A 882 14.48 30.20 18.14
C VAL A 882 13.32 30.00 19.12
N PHE A 883 13.28 28.87 19.82
CA PHE A 883 12.17 28.51 20.70
C PHE A 883 11.93 29.54 21.81
N CYS A 884 12.99 30.01 22.49
CA CYS A 884 12.83 31.01 23.56
C CYS A 884 12.28 32.34 23.04
N GLU A 885 12.74 32.79 21.87
CA GLU A 885 12.24 34.01 21.22
C GLU A 885 10.77 33.86 20.81
N TYR A 886 10.39 32.68 20.29
CA TYR A 886 9.02 32.35 19.96
C TYR A 886 8.11 32.48 21.18
N ILE A 887 8.47 31.88 22.32
CA ILE A 887 7.67 32.01 23.55
C ILE A 887 7.59 33.46 24.04
N GLN A 888 8.71 34.16 24.07
CA GLN A 888 8.76 35.55 24.53
C GLN A 888 7.87 36.47 23.68
N LYS A 889 7.86 36.29 22.35
CA LYS A 889 7.00 37.04 21.43
C LYS A 889 5.51 36.85 21.74
N HIS A 890 5.11 35.64 22.08
CA HIS A 890 3.71 35.31 22.40
C HIS A 890 3.29 35.74 23.81
N GLU A 891 4.24 35.91 24.74
CA GLU A 891 3.99 36.51 26.05
C GLU A 891 3.89 38.04 26.01
N GLN A 892 4.71 38.70 25.17
CA GLN A 892 4.79 40.16 25.08
C GLN A 892 3.66 40.80 24.25
N ASN A 893 3.04 40.07 23.33
CA ASN A 893 1.83 40.48 22.60
C ASN A 893 0.63 39.64 23.06
N PRO A 894 0.09 39.88 24.26
CA PRO A 894 -0.99 39.06 24.79
C PRO A 894 -2.27 39.31 24.00
N LEU A 895 -2.59 38.36 23.11
CA LEU A 895 -3.96 38.19 22.63
C LEU A 895 -4.87 37.94 23.85
N PRO A 896 -6.18 38.27 23.78
CA PRO A 896 -7.14 37.87 24.79
C PRO A 896 -6.95 36.41 25.22
N ARG A 897 -7.13 36.07 26.51
CA ARG A 897 -6.80 34.73 27.06
C ARG A 897 -7.50 33.56 26.32
N ASN A 898 -8.56 33.85 25.57
CA ASN A 898 -9.29 32.91 24.70
C ASN A 898 -8.74 32.78 23.27
N GLN A 899 -7.68 33.50 22.90
CA GLN A 899 -7.09 33.63 21.56
C GLN A 899 -5.56 33.42 21.58
N THR A 900 -4.99 32.84 22.64
CA THR A 900 -3.55 32.54 22.65
C THR A 900 -3.24 31.40 21.68
N VAL A 901 -2.07 31.45 21.02
CA VAL A 901 -1.65 30.43 20.05
C VAL A 901 -1.66 29.03 20.68
N PHE A 902 -1.16 28.89 21.91
CA PHE A 902 -1.17 27.61 22.65
C PHE A 902 -2.58 27.08 22.90
N ARG A 903 -3.56 27.97 23.17
CA ARG A 903 -4.95 27.59 23.35
C ARG A 903 -5.60 27.19 22.03
N GLU A 904 -5.31 27.87 20.93
CA GLU A 904 -5.81 27.50 19.60
C GLU A 904 -5.28 26.14 19.15
N GLU A 905 -3.97 25.90 19.35
CA GLU A 905 -3.35 24.59 19.17
C GLU A 905 -4.04 23.52 20.02
N PHE A 906 -4.20 23.79 21.32
CA PHE A 906 -4.85 22.85 22.23
C PHE A 906 -6.31 22.57 21.82
N GLN A 907 -7.09 23.59 21.46
CA GLN A 907 -8.46 23.42 20.96
C GLN A 907 -8.48 22.55 19.70
N ARG A 908 -7.53 22.76 18.78
CA ARG A 908 -7.39 21.93 17.58
C ARG A 908 -7.05 20.48 17.95
N LEU A 909 -6.16 20.23 18.91
CA LEU A 909 -5.91 18.88 19.43
C LEU A 909 -7.18 18.22 19.95
N GLN A 910 -8.00 18.94 20.74
CA GLN A 910 -9.28 18.41 21.24
C GLN A 910 -10.24 18.04 20.10
N THR A 911 -10.24 18.79 18.98
CA THR A 911 -11.07 18.45 17.80
C THR A 911 -10.52 17.28 16.98
N LEU A 912 -9.20 17.09 16.96
CA LEU A 912 -8.51 16.02 16.23
C LEU A 912 -8.38 14.74 17.05
N ARG A 913 -8.66 14.80 18.35
CA ARG A 913 -8.56 13.66 19.26
C ARG A 913 -9.39 12.49 18.73
N PRO A 914 -8.81 11.29 18.60
CA PRO A 914 -9.51 10.15 18.05
C PRO A 914 -10.65 9.70 18.97
N VAL A 915 -11.76 9.31 18.34
CA VAL A 915 -12.92 8.73 19.00
C VAL A 915 -13.01 7.28 18.56
N TYR A 916 -12.78 6.36 19.50
CA TYR A 916 -12.82 4.93 19.24
C TYR A 916 -14.20 4.35 19.52
N ALA A 917 -14.58 3.33 18.73
CA ALA A 917 -15.84 2.61 18.91
C ALA A 917 -15.82 1.74 20.18
N ALA A 918 -16.99 1.33 20.66
CA ALA A 918 -17.09 0.48 21.83
C ALA A 918 -16.32 -0.85 21.67
N ASP A 919 -16.26 -1.38 20.44
CA ASP A 919 -15.56 -2.61 20.08
C ASP A 919 -14.03 -2.52 20.27
N ASN A 920 -13.45 -1.32 20.21
CA ASN A 920 -12.03 -1.12 20.49
C ASN A 920 -11.67 -1.28 21.98
N TYR A 921 -12.67 -1.44 22.85
CA TYR A 921 -12.49 -1.63 24.30
C TYR A 921 -13.16 -2.93 24.78
N LYS A 922 -13.36 -3.90 23.87
CA LYS A 922 -14.10 -5.13 24.15
C LYS A 922 -13.43 -5.92 25.28
N THR A 923 -12.09 -6.04 25.27
CA THR A 923 -11.38 -6.81 26.31
C THR A 923 -11.46 -6.12 27.67
N ALA A 924 -11.25 -4.80 27.71
CA ALA A 924 -11.32 -4.01 28.94
C ALA A 924 -12.71 -4.06 29.61
N LYS A 925 -13.77 -4.21 28.80
CA LYS A 925 -15.17 -4.26 29.26
C LYS A 925 -15.69 -5.67 29.54
N ARG A 926 -14.88 -6.73 29.40
CA ARG A 926 -15.28 -8.10 29.77
C ARG A 926 -15.57 -8.17 31.26
N LYS A 927 -16.53 -9.02 31.64
CA LYS A 927 -17.01 -9.13 33.04
C LYS A 927 -15.86 -9.44 34.00
N GLU A 928 -14.92 -10.32 33.62
CA GLU A 928 -13.75 -10.65 34.44
C GLU A 928 -12.68 -9.54 34.53
N ASN A 929 -12.74 -8.53 33.66
CA ASN A 929 -11.76 -7.43 33.61
C ASN A 929 -12.28 -6.13 34.21
N LEU A 930 -13.57 -6.03 34.54
CA LEU A 930 -14.15 -4.80 35.08
C LEU A 930 -13.48 -4.37 36.39
N SER A 931 -13.11 -5.32 37.26
CA SER A 931 -12.42 -5.05 38.51
C SER A 931 -10.93 -4.72 38.33
N LYS A 932 -10.35 -5.02 37.16
CA LYS A 932 -8.95 -4.72 36.83
C LYS A 932 -8.71 -3.26 36.40
N ASN A 933 -9.77 -2.46 36.29
CA ASN A 933 -9.68 -1.04 35.88
C ASN A 933 -9.96 -0.12 37.07
N SER A 934 -9.04 0.80 37.39
CA SER A 934 -9.21 1.77 38.46
C SER A 934 -10.25 2.85 38.13
N SER A 935 -10.50 3.07 36.83
CA SER A 935 -11.50 4.00 36.31
C SER A 935 -12.34 3.35 35.21
N LYS A 936 -13.62 3.72 35.15
CA LYS A 936 -14.53 3.31 34.06
C LYS A 936 -14.34 4.12 32.78
N SER A 937 -13.71 5.29 32.89
CA SER A 937 -13.51 6.22 31.76
C SER A 937 -12.12 6.11 31.13
N VAL A 938 -11.15 5.52 31.83
CA VAL A 938 -9.78 5.33 31.33
C VAL A 938 -9.53 3.85 31.13
N LEU A 939 -9.74 3.38 29.90
CA LEU A 939 -9.63 1.97 29.54
C LEU A 939 -8.52 1.76 28.50
N ALA A 940 -7.90 0.59 28.52
CA ALA A 940 -6.94 0.20 27.50
C ALA A 940 -7.67 -0.14 26.19
N ASN A 941 -7.25 0.49 25.09
CA ASN A 941 -7.72 0.18 23.74
C ASN A 941 -7.06 -1.14 23.26
N ASP A 942 -7.87 -2.05 22.72
CA ASP A 942 -7.44 -3.39 22.27
C ASP A 942 -6.33 -3.34 21.20
N ASN A 943 -6.27 -2.27 20.40
CA ASN A 943 -5.23 -2.09 19.39
C ASN A 943 -3.85 -1.73 19.97
N TYR A 944 -3.80 -1.24 21.21
CA TYR A 944 -2.59 -0.64 21.80
C TYR A 944 -2.24 -1.17 23.19
N ARG A 945 -3.02 -2.11 23.73
CA ARG A 945 -2.72 -2.74 25.03
C ARG A 945 -1.53 -3.71 24.92
N PRO A 946 -0.72 -3.86 25.98
CA PRO A 946 0.16 -5.01 26.08
C PRO A 946 -0.65 -6.28 26.35
N TYR A 947 -0.14 -7.40 25.85
CA TYR A 947 -0.65 -8.73 26.12
C TYR A 947 0.21 -9.35 27.22
N LEU A 948 -0.44 -9.92 28.24
CA LEU A 948 0.23 -10.77 29.21
C LEU A 948 0.36 -12.17 28.61
N MET A 949 1.58 -12.70 28.58
CA MET A 949 1.94 -13.97 27.97
C MET A 949 2.19 -15.06 29.02
N THR A 950 2.62 -14.70 30.23
CA THR A 950 2.96 -15.64 31.31
C THR A 950 2.03 -15.54 32.53
N TYR A 951 0.77 -15.16 32.34
CA TYR A 951 -0.20 -15.05 33.44
C TYR A 951 -0.54 -16.43 34.05
N GLY A 952 -0.70 -16.47 35.38
CA GLY A 952 -1.02 -17.69 36.14
C GLY A 952 -2.52 -18.04 36.19
N ARG A 953 -2.84 -19.22 36.75
CA ARG A 953 -4.18 -19.80 36.76
C ARG A 953 -5.25 -18.83 37.28
N ASN A 954 -6.38 -18.75 36.59
CA ASN A 954 -7.52 -17.85 36.86
C ASN A 954 -7.25 -16.36 36.56
N ARG A 955 -6.18 -16.05 35.83
CA ARG A 955 -5.91 -14.72 35.27
C ARG A 955 -6.08 -14.79 33.75
N ASN A 956 -5.85 -13.68 33.06
CA ASN A 956 -6.00 -13.60 31.60
C ASN A 956 -4.96 -12.63 31.03
N ASP A 957 -4.98 -12.43 29.72
CA ASP A 957 -4.01 -11.63 28.97
C ASP A 957 -4.16 -10.10 29.16
N TYR A 958 -5.03 -9.65 30.08
CA TYR A 958 -5.44 -8.24 30.22
C TYR A 958 -4.84 -7.54 31.44
N ILE A 959 -4.26 -6.37 31.18
CA ILE A 959 -3.93 -5.33 32.15
C ILE A 959 -4.35 -3.97 31.57
N ASN A 960 -4.79 -3.03 32.41
CA ASN A 960 -5.12 -1.67 31.97
C ASN A 960 -3.87 -0.81 31.74
N ALA A 961 -3.13 -1.15 30.68
CA ALA A 961 -1.96 -0.43 30.22
C ALA A 961 -2.04 -0.18 28.71
N VAL A 962 -1.31 0.83 28.23
CA VAL A 962 -1.15 1.10 26.81
C VAL A 962 0.32 1.19 26.44
N ILE A 963 0.65 0.74 25.24
CA ILE A 963 1.97 0.86 24.65
C ILE A 963 2.06 2.22 23.95
N VAL A 964 3.00 3.05 24.40
CA VAL A 964 3.37 4.29 23.73
C VAL A 964 4.73 4.10 23.08
N PRO A 965 4.84 4.24 21.74
CA PRO A 965 6.14 4.17 21.09
C PRO A 965 7.02 5.36 21.52
N GLY A 966 8.31 5.11 21.70
CA GLY A 966 9.31 6.16 21.83
C GLY A 966 9.54 6.92 20.53
N TYR A 967 10.32 7.99 20.60
CA TYR A 967 10.81 8.64 19.39
C TYR A 967 11.81 7.73 18.65
N LEU A 968 12.69 7.10 19.44
CA LEU A 968 13.55 6.01 19.01
C LEU A 968 12.81 4.67 19.12
N ALA A 969 13.06 3.75 18.18
CA ALA A 969 12.40 2.44 18.16
C ALA A 969 12.65 1.60 19.44
N GLU A 970 13.78 1.83 20.11
CA GLU A 970 14.18 1.20 21.37
C GLU A 970 13.60 1.86 22.63
N SER A 971 13.05 3.08 22.53
CA SER A 971 12.56 3.89 23.66
C SER A 971 11.07 3.63 23.96
N LYS A 972 10.64 2.37 23.89
CA LYS A 972 9.23 1.97 24.10
C LYS A 972 8.78 2.25 25.54
N LEU A 973 7.56 2.80 25.70
CA LEU A 973 6.96 3.06 27.00
C LEU A 973 5.70 2.22 27.23
N PHE A 974 5.53 1.72 28.44
CA PHE A 974 4.27 1.18 28.94
C PHE A 974 3.65 2.19 29.89
N VAL A 975 2.41 2.58 29.66
CA VAL A 975 1.72 3.54 30.52
C VAL A 975 0.54 2.85 31.17
N THR A 976 0.57 2.72 32.50
CA THR A 976 -0.40 1.94 33.25
C THR A 976 -0.91 2.69 34.48
N GLN A 977 -2.10 2.31 34.92
CA GLN A 977 -2.60 2.70 36.24
C GLN A 977 -1.76 2.07 37.36
N CYS A 978 -1.89 2.62 38.57
CA CYS A 978 -1.31 2.02 39.75
C CYS A 978 -1.90 0.60 39.94
N PRO A 979 -1.08 -0.42 40.22
CA PRO A 979 -1.59 -1.77 40.43
C PRO A 979 -2.61 -1.80 41.57
N LEU A 980 -3.78 -2.37 41.28
CA LEU A 980 -4.78 -2.76 42.27
C LEU A 980 -4.37 -4.10 42.89
N ASP A 981 -4.90 -4.41 44.07
CA ASP A 981 -4.68 -5.70 44.76
C ASP A 981 -4.92 -6.90 43.82
N GLU A 982 -5.97 -6.84 43.02
CA GLU A 982 -6.31 -7.89 42.05
C GLU A 982 -5.36 -7.95 40.84
N THR A 983 -4.58 -6.91 40.56
CA THR A 983 -3.74 -6.75 39.34
C THR A 983 -2.24 -6.69 39.61
N VAL A 984 -1.81 -6.88 40.86
CA VAL A 984 -0.40 -6.95 41.28
C VAL A 984 0.42 -7.88 40.42
N ILE A 985 -0.04 -9.12 40.29
CA ILE A 985 0.66 -10.15 39.54
C ILE A 985 0.63 -9.77 38.05
N ASP A 986 -0.51 -9.30 37.53
CA ASP A 986 -0.62 -8.84 36.13
C ASP A 986 0.42 -7.74 35.80
N PHE A 987 0.68 -6.82 36.72
CA PHE A 987 1.69 -5.77 36.56
C PHE A 987 3.09 -6.36 36.46
N TRP A 988 3.48 -7.26 37.36
CA TRP A 988 4.81 -7.87 37.33
C TRP A 988 4.97 -8.85 36.15
N THR A 989 3.90 -9.55 35.77
CA THR A 989 3.83 -10.31 34.52
C THR A 989 4.10 -9.41 33.32
N MET A 990 3.47 -8.22 33.24
CA MET A 990 3.75 -7.27 32.16
C MET A 990 5.21 -6.82 32.15
N MET A 991 5.76 -6.46 33.31
CA MET A 991 7.16 -6.05 33.44
C MET A 991 8.12 -7.14 32.94
N PHE A 992 7.85 -8.39 33.32
CA PHE A 992 8.65 -9.56 32.95
C PHE A 992 8.51 -9.90 31.45
N ASP A 993 7.28 -10.08 30.96
CA ASP A 993 6.98 -10.48 29.57
C ASP A 993 7.54 -9.51 28.54
N HIS A 994 7.55 -8.22 28.88
CA HIS A 994 8.01 -7.16 28.00
C HIS A 994 9.42 -6.67 28.32
N GLY A 995 10.12 -7.31 29.27
CA GLY A 995 11.50 -6.98 29.65
C GLY A 995 11.68 -5.53 30.12
N SER A 996 10.66 -4.92 30.71
CA SER A 996 10.75 -3.56 31.26
C SER A 996 11.55 -3.59 32.56
N ARG A 997 12.52 -2.69 32.70
CA ARG A 997 13.40 -2.63 33.88
C ARG A 997 13.44 -1.25 34.54
N ILE A 998 12.66 -0.30 34.03
CA ILE A 998 12.59 1.05 34.58
C ILE A 998 11.14 1.34 34.91
N ILE A 999 10.86 1.70 36.16
CA ILE A 999 9.55 2.15 36.63
C ILE A 999 9.63 3.62 36.99
N VAL A 1000 8.72 4.43 36.47
CA VAL A 1000 8.52 5.82 36.88
C VAL A 1000 7.18 5.93 37.60
N LEU A 1001 7.22 6.17 38.92
CA LEU A 1001 6.06 6.23 39.78
C LEU A 1001 5.73 7.69 40.15
N LEU A 1002 4.65 8.21 39.56
CA LEU A 1002 4.26 9.62 39.68
C LEU A 1002 3.30 9.92 40.83
N ASP A 1003 2.71 8.89 41.44
CA ASP A 1003 1.75 9.00 42.55
C ASP A 1003 2.17 8.19 43.79
N PRO A 1004 3.32 8.46 44.41
CA PRO A 1004 3.79 7.58 45.46
C PRO A 1004 2.95 7.57 46.75
N ALA A 1005 2.12 8.60 46.97
CA ALA A 1005 1.19 8.67 48.09
C ALA A 1005 -0.07 7.78 47.94
N ASN A 1006 -0.47 7.44 46.71
CA ASN A 1006 -1.57 6.50 46.45
C ASN A 1006 -0.98 5.08 46.43
N LYS A 1007 -0.76 4.55 47.63
CA LYS A 1007 -0.21 3.21 47.89
C LYS A 1007 -1.15 2.11 47.36
N GLY A 1008 -1.04 1.78 46.07
CA GLY A 1008 -1.46 0.47 45.58
C GLY A 1008 -0.44 -0.56 46.04
N ALA A 1009 -0.89 -1.60 46.76
CA ALA A 1009 -0.07 -2.75 47.12
C ALA A 1009 0.36 -3.41 45.80
N PRO A 1010 1.62 -3.27 45.31
CA PRO A 1010 2.81 -3.76 46.02
C PRO A 1010 4.12 -2.99 45.68
N LEU A 1011 4.07 -1.72 45.26
CA LEU A 1011 5.29 -0.97 44.88
C LEU A 1011 6.18 -0.55 46.07
N TRP A 1012 5.78 -0.92 47.28
CA TRP A 1012 6.39 -0.47 48.53
C TRP A 1012 6.78 -1.68 49.36
N LEU A 1013 8.07 -1.99 49.34
CA LEU A 1013 8.73 -2.97 50.20
C LEU A 1013 9.47 -2.23 51.31
N GLU A 1014 9.44 -2.75 52.54
CA GLU A 1014 10.44 -2.37 53.54
C GLU A 1014 11.83 -2.92 53.13
N GLU A 1015 12.92 -2.33 53.62
CA GLU A 1015 14.27 -2.80 53.28
C GLU A 1015 14.46 -4.28 53.66
N ASN A 1016 15.02 -5.07 52.73
CA ASN A 1016 15.23 -6.52 52.87
C ASN A 1016 13.95 -7.36 52.99
N GLU A 1017 12.77 -6.78 52.78
CA GLU A 1017 11.53 -7.52 52.71
C GLU A 1017 11.44 -8.28 51.38
N LYS A 1018 11.09 -9.56 51.45
CA LYS A 1018 10.84 -10.41 50.27
C LYS A 1018 9.34 -10.65 50.17
N LEU A 1019 8.72 -10.09 49.13
CA LEU A 1019 7.33 -10.40 48.81
C LEU A 1019 7.27 -11.51 47.76
N GLN A 1020 6.45 -12.52 48.02
CA GLN A 1020 6.18 -13.60 47.08
C GLN A 1020 4.76 -13.46 46.54
N PHE A 1021 4.63 -13.39 45.23
CA PHE A 1021 3.37 -13.29 44.50
C PHE A 1021 3.32 -14.37 43.42
N ASP A 1022 2.64 -15.48 43.71
CA ASP A 1022 2.52 -16.61 42.79
C ASP A 1022 3.90 -17.03 42.23
N ASP A 1023 4.12 -16.91 40.93
CA ASP A 1023 5.38 -17.24 40.26
C ASP A 1023 6.50 -16.20 40.46
N PHE A 1024 6.22 -15.03 41.04
CA PHE A 1024 7.20 -13.95 41.20
C PHE A 1024 7.63 -13.77 42.66
N SER A 1025 8.92 -13.51 42.86
CA SER A 1025 9.44 -13.04 44.15
C SER A 1025 10.15 -11.71 43.95
N ILE A 1026 9.84 -10.74 44.80
CA ILE A 1026 10.35 -9.38 44.70
C ILE A 1026 11.18 -9.10 45.95
N ILE A 1027 12.38 -8.61 45.73
CA ILE A 1027 13.32 -8.25 46.79
C ILE A 1027 13.69 -6.79 46.59
N LYS A 1028 13.50 -5.97 47.63
CA LYS A 1028 14.02 -4.60 47.65
C LYS A 1028 15.51 -4.66 47.97
N ASP A 1029 16.32 -4.15 47.05
CA ASP A 1029 17.75 -3.95 47.24
C ASP A 1029 17.99 -2.61 47.98
N ASN A 1030 19.26 -2.26 48.23
CA ASN A 1030 19.61 -1.01 48.89
C ASN A 1030 19.21 0.22 48.04
N GLU A 1031 18.89 1.33 48.71
CA GLU A 1031 18.80 2.64 48.06
C GLU A 1031 20.21 3.10 47.65
N ASN A 1032 20.36 3.48 46.38
CA ASN A 1032 21.60 4.07 45.90
C ASN A 1032 21.78 5.50 46.44
N LEU A 1033 23.00 6.04 46.35
CA LEU A 1033 23.38 7.41 46.78
C LEU A 1033 22.47 8.53 46.24
N GLU A 1034 21.67 8.28 45.20
CA GLU A 1034 20.74 9.22 44.56
C GLU A 1034 19.25 9.01 44.94
N LYS A 1035 18.94 8.25 46.00
CA LYS A 1035 17.56 7.88 46.42
C LYS A 1035 16.76 7.07 45.38
N GLU A 1036 17.46 6.33 44.52
CA GLU A 1036 16.84 5.44 43.56
C GLU A 1036 16.63 4.06 44.18
N LEU A 1037 15.39 3.57 44.11
CA LEU A 1037 15.02 2.27 44.63
C LEU A 1037 15.34 1.21 43.57
N GLN A 1038 16.21 0.26 43.92
CA GLN A 1038 16.49 -0.90 43.10
C GLN A 1038 15.72 -2.11 43.62
N ILE A 1039 15.09 -2.84 42.70
CA ILE A 1039 14.27 -4.01 43.00
C ILE A 1039 14.76 -5.18 42.15
N THR A 1040 14.92 -6.34 42.78
CA THR A 1040 15.18 -7.59 42.11
C THR A 1040 13.88 -8.40 41.99
N LEU A 1041 13.44 -8.62 40.75
CA LEU A 1041 12.30 -9.47 40.40
C LEU A 1041 12.81 -10.85 39.96
N ASN A 1042 12.49 -11.90 40.72
CA ASN A 1042 12.79 -13.27 40.34
C ASN A 1042 11.52 -13.97 39.87
N HIS A 1043 11.60 -14.66 38.75
CA HIS A 1043 10.55 -15.56 38.29
C HIS A 1043 10.90 -17.00 38.69
N THR A 1044 10.11 -17.56 39.60
CA THR A 1044 10.39 -18.84 40.28
C THR A 1044 10.38 -20.04 39.33
N LYS A 1045 9.54 -20.01 38.27
CA LYS A 1045 9.46 -21.09 37.27
C LYS A 1045 10.64 -21.10 36.30
N SER A 1046 10.98 -19.95 35.69
CA SER A 1046 12.09 -19.87 34.73
C SER A 1046 13.46 -19.74 35.40
N LYS A 1047 13.49 -19.40 36.70
CA LYS A 1047 14.69 -19.04 37.46
C LYS A 1047 15.42 -17.82 36.89
N GLU A 1048 14.73 -17.00 36.10
CA GLU A 1048 15.27 -15.75 35.58
C GLU A 1048 15.08 -14.62 36.60
N THR A 1049 16.03 -13.69 36.58
CA THR A 1049 16.06 -12.54 37.48
C THR A 1049 16.21 -11.26 36.68
N LEU A 1050 15.38 -10.26 36.98
CA LEU A 1050 15.44 -8.92 36.42
C LEU A 1050 15.74 -7.92 37.52
N SER A 1051 16.74 -7.06 37.30
CA SER A 1051 16.99 -5.90 38.15
C SER A 1051 16.23 -4.70 37.59
N ILE A 1052 15.47 -4.02 38.45
CA ILE A 1052 14.52 -2.99 38.09
C ILE A 1052 14.84 -1.71 38.88
N ASN A 1053 14.94 -0.59 38.19
CA ASN A 1053 15.14 0.73 38.79
C ASN A 1053 13.80 1.45 38.90
N VAL A 1054 13.49 1.97 40.09
CA VAL A 1054 12.25 2.69 40.38
C VAL A 1054 12.57 4.15 40.72
N PHE A 1055 11.96 5.04 39.95
CA PHE A 1055 12.05 6.48 40.07
C PHE A 1055 10.73 7.05 40.60
N THR A 1056 10.75 7.68 41.77
CA THR A 1056 9.55 8.23 42.41
C THR A 1056 9.47 9.75 42.24
N ALA A 1057 8.27 10.28 42.02
CA ALA A 1057 8.00 11.72 42.02
C ALA A 1057 7.38 12.16 43.36
N GLU A 1058 8.18 12.14 44.43
CA GLU A 1058 7.74 12.47 45.80
C GLU A 1058 7.06 13.85 45.90
N ASP A 1059 7.59 14.88 45.24
CA ASP A 1059 7.08 16.26 45.32
C ASP A 1059 5.82 16.49 44.47
N TRP A 1060 5.42 15.52 43.65
CA TRP A 1060 4.20 15.57 42.84
C TRP A 1060 3.05 14.82 43.53
N THR A 1061 3.11 14.54 44.84
CA THR A 1061 2.12 13.70 45.54
C THR A 1061 0.87 14.41 46.05
N ILE A 1062 0.90 15.75 46.17
CA ILE A 1062 -0.14 16.49 46.94
C ILE A 1062 -0.92 17.50 46.06
N SER A 1063 -0.33 18.02 44.98
CA SER A 1063 -0.96 19.03 44.12
C SER A 1063 -1.59 18.46 42.86
N LYS A 1064 -2.75 19.03 42.45
CA LYS A 1064 -3.29 18.84 41.09
C LYS A 1064 -2.37 19.48 40.04
N SER A 1065 -1.69 20.57 40.39
CA SER A 1065 -0.77 21.26 39.50
C SER A 1065 0.55 20.48 39.33
N PRO A 1066 1.18 20.54 38.15
CA PRO A 1066 2.53 20.00 37.93
C PRO A 1066 3.58 20.62 38.88
N PRO A 1067 4.67 19.90 39.19
CA PRO A 1067 5.75 20.39 40.06
C PRO A 1067 6.56 21.51 39.39
N SER A 1068 7.63 22.00 40.03
CA SER A 1068 8.52 22.99 39.38
C SER A 1068 9.16 22.40 38.11
N SER A 1069 9.41 23.23 37.09
CA SER A 1069 10.03 22.77 35.84
C SER A 1069 11.39 22.12 36.08
N GLN A 1070 12.18 22.66 37.01
CA GLN A 1070 13.45 22.08 37.45
C GLN A 1070 13.27 20.64 37.95
N TYR A 1071 12.37 20.42 38.90
CA TYR A 1071 12.15 19.09 39.48
C TYR A 1071 11.75 18.07 38.42
N MET A 1072 10.83 18.44 37.52
CA MET A 1072 10.38 17.56 36.44
C MET A 1072 11.53 17.17 35.49
N LEU A 1073 12.34 18.16 35.10
CA LEU A 1073 13.46 17.94 34.20
C LEU A 1073 14.57 17.12 34.87
N ASP A 1074 14.84 17.33 36.16
CA ASP A 1074 15.81 16.54 36.93
C ASP A 1074 15.35 15.07 37.05
N LEU A 1075 14.05 14.81 37.25
CA LEU A 1075 13.48 13.45 37.22
C LEU A 1075 13.63 12.81 35.83
N LEU A 1076 13.28 13.54 34.76
CA LEU A 1076 13.42 13.07 33.38
C LEU A 1076 14.87 12.76 33.02
N GLN A 1077 15.81 13.60 33.46
CA GLN A 1077 17.24 13.39 33.21
C GLN A 1077 17.75 12.12 33.89
N ARG A 1078 17.38 11.87 35.15
CA ARG A 1078 17.77 10.62 35.85
C ARG A 1078 17.21 9.37 35.16
N VAL A 1079 15.94 9.40 34.78
CA VAL A 1079 15.30 8.32 34.01
C VAL A 1079 16.00 8.11 32.67
N GLN A 1080 16.34 9.20 31.96
CA GLN A 1080 17.03 9.16 30.68
C GLN A 1080 18.45 8.58 30.81
N ASN A 1081 19.22 9.01 31.80
CA ASN A 1081 20.55 8.47 32.10
C ASN A 1081 20.49 6.96 32.35
N CYS A 1082 19.52 6.50 33.14
CA CYS A 1082 19.31 5.07 33.38
C CYS A 1082 18.95 4.33 32.09
N TRP A 1083 18.02 4.86 31.30
CA TRP A 1083 17.62 4.26 30.02
C TRP A 1083 18.78 4.16 29.02
N GLU A 1084 19.68 5.14 28.96
CA GLU A 1084 20.84 5.09 28.08
C GLU A 1084 21.79 3.93 28.39
N THR A 1085 21.85 3.52 29.66
CA THR A 1085 22.65 2.36 30.08
C THR A 1085 21.96 1.02 29.83
N GLN A 1086 20.63 0.96 29.99
CA GLN A 1086 19.89 -0.32 29.96
C GLN A 1086 19.23 -0.63 28.61
N LYS A 1087 18.89 0.39 27.82
CA LYS A 1087 18.20 0.28 26.52
C LYS A 1087 16.98 -0.65 26.57
N CYS A 1088 16.16 -0.50 27.62
CA CYS A 1088 14.98 -1.33 27.87
C CYS A 1088 13.69 -0.48 27.92
N PRO A 1089 12.50 -1.10 27.82
CA PRO A 1089 11.24 -0.37 27.95
C PRO A 1089 11.03 0.26 29.33
N ILE A 1090 10.42 1.45 29.35
CA ILE A 1090 10.11 2.21 30.57
C ILE A 1090 8.62 2.07 30.90
N THR A 1091 8.30 1.73 32.14
CA THR A 1091 6.93 1.66 32.63
C THR A 1091 6.60 2.88 33.47
N VAL A 1092 5.64 3.70 33.02
CA VAL A 1092 5.20 4.93 33.68
C VAL A 1092 3.86 4.67 34.36
N VAL A 1093 3.82 4.93 35.67
CA VAL A 1093 2.72 4.60 36.56
C VAL A 1093 2.21 5.86 37.25
N CYS A 1094 0.91 6.10 37.15
CA CYS A 1094 0.18 7.02 38.02
C CYS A 1094 -1.15 6.39 38.41
N SER A 1095 -1.90 7.01 39.33
CA SER A 1095 -3.14 6.49 39.91
C SER A 1095 -4.15 5.96 38.89
N ASP A 1096 -4.41 6.72 37.83
CA ASP A 1096 -5.31 6.35 36.72
C ASP A 1096 -4.58 5.91 35.44
N GLY A 1097 -3.24 6.01 35.43
CA GLY A 1097 -2.42 5.75 34.26
C GLY A 1097 -2.61 6.77 33.14
N CYS A 1098 -3.17 7.95 33.44
CA CYS A 1098 -3.54 8.94 32.45
C CYS A 1098 -3.11 10.35 32.84
N SER A 1099 -3.62 10.87 33.95
CA SER A 1099 -3.49 12.26 34.38
C SER A 1099 -2.05 12.77 34.41
N LYS A 1100 -1.20 12.17 35.26
CA LYS A 1100 0.23 12.55 35.39
C LYS A 1100 1.10 11.84 34.37
N SER A 1101 0.80 10.58 34.07
CA SER A 1101 1.56 9.79 33.10
C SER A 1101 1.57 10.43 31.72
N GLY A 1102 0.44 10.99 31.27
CA GLY A 1102 0.37 11.70 29.99
C GLY A 1102 1.36 12.86 29.91
N LEU A 1103 1.47 13.66 30.97
CA LEU A 1103 2.38 14.81 31.02
C LEU A 1103 3.85 14.39 31.02
N PHE A 1104 4.21 13.42 31.85
CA PHE A 1104 5.57 12.88 31.90
C PHE A 1104 5.99 12.29 30.55
N VAL A 1105 5.13 11.44 29.96
CA VAL A 1105 5.40 10.78 28.67
C VAL A 1105 5.55 11.82 27.56
N THR A 1106 4.68 12.83 27.51
CA THR A 1106 4.79 13.90 26.51
C THR A 1106 6.12 14.64 26.64
N LEU A 1107 6.48 15.08 27.85
CA LEU A 1107 7.75 15.79 28.09
C LEU A 1107 8.95 14.93 27.70
N LYS A 1108 8.97 13.64 28.05
CA LYS A 1108 10.03 12.73 27.64
C LYS A 1108 10.17 12.66 26.11
N LEU A 1109 9.06 12.46 25.39
CA LEU A 1109 9.08 12.34 23.93
C LEU A 1109 9.48 13.66 23.24
N VAL A 1110 9.03 14.81 23.76
CA VAL A 1110 9.43 16.13 23.26
C VAL A 1110 10.92 16.37 23.47
N LEU A 1111 11.45 16.05 24.66
CA LEU A 1111 12.89 16.19 24.95
C LEU A 1111 13.74 15.26 24.08
N GLU A 1112 13.32 14.01 23.92
CA GLU A 1112 14.01 13.04 23.06
C GLU A 1112 14.04 13.53 21.60
N LYS A 1113 12.89 14.01 21.08
CA LYS A 1113 12.82 14.62 19.75
C LYS A 1113 13.74 15.84 19.63
N MET A 1114 13.68 16.77 20.58
CA MET A 1114 14.51 17.99 20.60
C MET A 1114 16.00 17.67 20.61
N GLN A 1115 16.44 16.67 21.37
CA GLN A 1115 17.85 16.26 21.44
C GLN A 1115 18.33 15.60 20.14
N ILE A 1116 17.46 14.87 19.44
CA ILE A 1116 17.85 14.07 18.27
C ILE A 1116 17.79 14.90 16.98
N ASP A 1117 16.75 15.72 16.86
CA ASP A 1117 16.38 16.43 15.64
C ASP A 1117 16.58 17.95 15.72
N GLU A 1118 16.90 18.49 16.89
CA GLU A 1118 17.09 19.93 17.16
C GLU A 1118 15.84 20.77 16.86
N ASP A 1119 14.65 20.15 16.88
CA ASP A 1119 13.35 20.79 16.71
C ASP A 1119 12.36 20.33 17.79
N ILE A 1120 11.36 21.18 18.09
CA ILE A 1120 10.39 21.00 19.17
C ILE A 1120 9.00 21.06 18.55
N ASP A 1121 8.25 19.95 18.65
CA ASP A 1121 6.88 19.85 18.12
C ASP A 1121 5.95 19.23 19.17
N ILE A 1122 5.51 20.07 20.11
CA ILE A 1122 4.67 19.63 21.24
C ILE A 1122 3.29 19.18 20.73
N PHE A 1123 2.73 19.89 19.75
CA PHE A 1123 1.43 19.58 19.18
C PHE A 1123 1.39 18.17 18.56
N GLN A 1124 2.34 17.83 17.69
CA GLN A 1124 2.34 16.50 17.06
C GLN A 1124 2.61 15.38 18.07
N VAL A 1125 3.51 15.60 19.04
CA VAL A 1125 3.76 14.58 20.09
C VAL A 1125 2.49 14.31 20.90
N VAL A 1126 1.76 15.34 21.32
CA VAL A 1126 0.49 15.17 22.06
C VAL A 1126 -0.53 14.43 21.21
N ARG A 1127 -0.65 14.80 19.93
CA ARG A 1127 -1.57 14.14 19.00
C ARG A 1127 -1.24 12.66 18.83
N GLU A 1128 0.04 12.31 18.69
CA GLU A 1128 0.48 10.92 18.55
C GLU A 1128 0.17 10.08 19.79
N ILE A 1129 0.41 10.59 21.01
CA ILE A 1129 0.10 9.84 22.22
C ILE A 1129 -1.41 9.71 22.46
N GLN A 1130 -2.21 10.70 22.04
CA GLN A 1130 -3.68 10.64 22.12
C GLN A 1130 -4.27 9.54 21.23
N THR A 1131 -3.55 9.08 20.20
CA THR A 1131 -3.94 7.86 19.47
C THR A 1131 -3.89 6.63 20.36
N ARG A 1132 -2.96 6.56 21.32
CA ARG A 1132 -2.79 5.41 22.21
C ARG A 1132 -3.79 5.44 23.36
N ARG A 1133 -3.99 6.63 23.93
CA ARG A 1133 -4.96 6.88 25.01
C ARG A 1133 -5.51 8.31 24.84
N PRO A 1134 -6.73 8.48 24.29
CA PRO A 1134 -7.33 9.79 24.01
C PRO A 1134 -7.40 10.72 25.23
N GLU A 1135 -7.44 10.16 26.43
CA GLU A 1135 -7.56 10.88 27.69
C GLU A 1135 -6.26 11.60 28.11
N PHE A 1136 -5.13 11.36 27.43
CA PHE A 1136 -3.87 12.08 27.70
C PHE A 1136 -3.99 13.58 27.37
N LEU A 1137 -3.43 14.43 28.24
CA LEU A 1137 -3.23 15.87 28.00
C LEU A 1137 -4.53 16.58 27.59
N VAL A 1138 -5.58 16.38 28.38
CA VAL A 1138 -6.91 17.00 28.17
C VAL A 1138 -7.12 18.28 28.99
N GLU A 1139 -6.11 18.71 29.75
CA GLU A 1139 -6.10 19.98 30.49
C GLU A 1139 -5.13 20.97 29.84
N LEU A 1140 -5.59 22.21 29.61
CA LEU A 1140 -4.79 23.25 28.95
C LEU A 1140 -3.55 23.60 29.80
N GLU A 1141 -3.70 23.60 31.12
CA GLU A 1141 -2.63 23.90 32.07
C GLU A 1141 -1.47 22.91 31.94
N GLN A 1142 -1.76 21.63 31.68
CA GLN A 1142 -0.73 20.61 31.43
C GLN A 1142 -0.03 20.84 30.08
N TYR A 1143 -0.77 21.24 29.04
CA TYR A 1143 -0.21 21.55 27.72
C TYR A 1143 0.73 22.75 27.77
N GLU A 1144 0.31 23.86 28.40
CA GLU A 1144 1.13 25.07 28.59
C GLU A 1144 2.36 24.80 29.47
N TYR A 1145 2.24 23.90 30.46
CA TYR A 1145 3.36 23.51 31.31
C TYR A 1145 4.51 22.87 30.53
N ILE A 1146 4.22 22.16 29.42
CA ILE A 1146 5.27 21.56 28.58
C ILE A 1146 6.14 22.65 27.97
N TYR A 1147 5.55 23.68 27.35
CA TYR A 1147 6.28 24.82 26.80
C TYR A 1147 7.13 25.51 27.87
N LYS A 1148 6.57 25.68 29.08
CA LYS A 1148 7.29 26.26 30.22
C LYS A 1148 8.53 25.44 30.61
N CYS A 1149 8.42 24.12 30.66
CA CYS A 1149 9.56 23.24 30.96
C CYS A 1149 10.66 23.33 29.90
N ILE A 1150 10.30 23.25 28.62
CA ILE A 1150 11.27 23.33 27.52
C ILE A 1150 11.98 24.69 27.52
N ARG A 1151 11.24 25.78 27.71
CA ARG A 1151 11.83 27.12 27.84
C ARG A 1151 12.82 27.20 29.00
N TRP A 1152 12.42 26.71 30.18
CA TRP A 1152 13.28 26.73 31.37
C TRP A 1152 14.59 25.98 31.13
N LEU A 1153 14.53 24.83 30.46
CA LEU A 1153 15.71 24.04 30.10
C LEU A 1153 16.66 24.82 29.19
N LEU A 1154 16.14 25.39 28.10
CA LEU A 1154 16.97 26.14 27.13
C LEU A 1154 17.57 27.43 27.72
N GLU A 1155 16.84 28.12 28.60
CA GLU A 1155 17.35 29.28 29.33
C GLU A 1155 18.41 28.91 30.37
N LYS A 1156 18.31 27.71 30.98
CA LYS A 1156 19.36 27.19 31.87
C LYS A 1156 20.62 26.84 31.07
N ASP A 1157 20.50 26.06 29.99
CA ASP A 1157 21.64 25.67 29.14
C ASP A 1157 22.38 26.90 28.58
N SER A 1158 21.63 27.94 28.20
CA SER A 1158 22.21 29.20 27.72
C SER A 1158 23.02 29.92 28.81
N ARG A 1159 22.53 29.94 30.06
CA ARG A 1159 23.26 30.53 31.19
C ARG A 1159 24.50 29.73 31.55
N ASP A 1160 24.38 28.40 31.65
CA ASP A 1160 25.50 27.52 31.99
C ASP A 1160 26.60 27.56 30.91
N SER A 1161 26.22 27.70 29.62
CA SER A 1161 27.17 27.91 28.50
C SER A 1161 27.86 29.29 28.54
N LEU A 1162 27.19 30.32 29.06
CA LEU A 1162 27.76 31.65 29.28
C LEU A 1162 28.78 31.64 30.43
N TYR A 1163 28.53 30.88 31.51
CA TYR A 1163 29.45 30.73 32.63
C TYR A 1163 30.63 29.79 32.36
N ALA A 1164 30.51 28.83 31.44
CA ALA A 1164 31.61 27.96 31.02
C ALA A 1164 32.62 28.64 30.05
N ASN A 1165 32.28 29.81 29.51
CA ASN A 1165 33.11 30.61 28.60
C ASN A 1165 33.74 31.86 29.26
N VAL A 1166 33.65 31.97 30.60
CA VAL A 1166 34.34 32.96 31.46
C VAL A 1166 35.34 32.21 32.32
#